data_AF-A0AAV5RT95-F1
#
_entry.id   AF-A0AAV5RT95-F1
#
_cell.length_a   1.000
_cell.length_b   1.000
_cell.length_c   1.000
_cell.angle_alpha   90.00
_cell.angle_beta   90.00
_cell.angle_gamma   90.00
#
_symmetry.space_group_name_H-M   'P 1'
#
loop_
_entity.id
_entity.type
_entity.pdbx_description
1 polymer ?
#
loop_
_entity_poly.entity_id
_entity_poly.type
_entity_poly.pdbx_seq_one_letter_code
_entity_poly.pdbx_strand_id
1 'polypeptide(L)'
;MLNNINDLLAIDSEIEEVKSERSKLADQLKKAEQKTLKDSEKNALYRDITEKLQLCIDSEDVKKLRIEFGDLKIFDECEQKFNEIKLIEDKETELDDIKGQLDKLALKDVKDLSFYEIAIMYENLKSIEESHILIDNPTLTITLDAFDRKIVSTYAEHLLTDYNQQLFNTKWDTEYFSMSDSDAIDKINKTSSLLFKLTKLCFNQDSAKLWNFVAMANNFKVRFTYHFHNDASTINLYFKFLNDYLKNNLYKCISIFEDTSVGLTKQLIHEQFINHVLDPIREKINAMLLKNDIKTFIALISQIISTDKNLMSTFFYRGKGLISLVSDSSWEKWLEYEVLMSKKQYNTITKSAEELNNSAQNFCKLLRKVYDYLEPFYELDYPNLEGLKLKTCSKIFLQLFNDYLDFVMTCDALGENHSKENELQQTLIKLQSVAMVRDKIYELSQQFVFVELTNVVNEREDKRYITIFQDVLDDYERNIRDDLQNAIIHRVQKMMKDSLQGYFKVNTWVLTELPEDEKLTPTPEVISCISLLKRVISNLDSIGVSYSVTLKIKDEILNRIVNYFVESILKLNKFNQQGLKQFEIDYTTVRHALNLPDNFENAQDQLVFELLKLLSIKYNDSMQKYVDKTYIKTGDFSDIINEMSLNQLEESEIQDALYRILLNNIV
;
A
#
# COMPACT_ATOMS: atom_id res chain seq x y z
N MET A 1 -48.33 96.34 31.56
CA MET A 1 -48.69 96.51 32.99
C MET A 1 -48.40 95.19 33.67
N LEU A 2 -47.41 95.16 34.55
CA LEU A 2 -47.49 94.34 35.76
C LEU A 2 -46.83 95.16 36.88
N ASN A 3 -47.59 95.30 37.97
CA ASN A 3 -47.53 96.36 38.98
C ASN A 3 -46.40 96.17 40.01
N ASN A 4 -45.17 95.83 39.60
CA ASN A 4 -44.10 95.70 40.59
C ASN A 4 -42.68 95.87 40.02
N ILE A 5 -41.83 96.52 40.80
CA ILE A 5 -40.41 96.84 40.51
C ILE A 5 -39.55 95.56 40.34
N ASN A 6 -40.05 94.41 40.80
CA ASN A 6 -39.32 93.14 40.77
C ASN A 6 -39.33 92.44 39.39
N ASP A 7 -40.29 92.72 38.51
CA ASP A 7 -40.38 92.03 37.21
C ASP A 7 -39.48 92.64 36.12
N LEU A 8 -39.07 93.91 36.29
CA LEU A 8 -38.13 94.56 35.36
C LEU A 8 -36.66 94.19 35.68
N LEU A 9 -36.36 93.94 36.96
CA LEU A 9 -35.05 93.43 37.41
C LEU A 9 -34.80 91.98 36.94
N ALA A 10 -35.86 91.19 36.74
CA ALA A 10 -35.74 89.81 36.26
C ALA A 10 -35.34 89.75 34.77
N ILE A 11 -35.83 90.68 33.94
CA ILE A 11 -35.51 90.71 32.50
C ILE A 11 -34.10 91.24 32.25
N ASP A 12 -33.65 92.26 33.00
CA ASP A 12 -32.26 92.75 32.88
C ASP A 12 -31.25 91.72 33.41
N SER A 13 -31.64 90.94 34.43
CA SER A 13 -30.87 89.79 34.92
C SER A 13 -30.72 88.72 33.84
N GLU A 14 -31.80 88.31 33.17
CA GLU A 14 -31.74 87.32 32.08
C GLU A 14 -30.92 87.82 30.87
N ILE A 15 -30.98 89.12 30.55
CA ILE A 15 -30.17 89.71 29.48
C ILE A 15 -28.68 89.71 29.83
N GLU A 16 -28.32 90.02 31.08
CA GLU A 16 -26.92 89.93 31.54
C GLU A 16 -26.45 88.47 31.66
N GLU A 17 -27.32 87.53 32.02
CA GLU A 17 -27.00 86.09 32.03
C GLU A 17 -26.71 85.59 30.61
N VAL A 18 -27.54 85.93 29.62
CA VAL A 18 -27.33 85.56 28.22
C VAL A 18 -26.06 86.22 27.63
N LYS A 19 -25.74 87.46 28.02
CA LYS A 19 -24.47 88.11 27.63
C LYS A 19 -23.26 87.47 28.30
N SER A 20 -23.37 87.10 29.58
CA SER A 20 -22.34 86.38 30.33
C SER A 20 -22.10 85.00 29.73
N GLU A 21 -23.14 84.27 29.35
CA GLU A 21 -23.01 82.97 28.67
C GLU A 21 -22.40 83.12 27.28
N ARG A 22 -22.80 84.11 26.48
CA ARG A 22 -22.14 84.41 25.19
C ARG A 22 -20.67 84.79 25.35
N SER A 23 -20.32 85.56 26.37
CA SER A 23 -18.92 85.93 26.66
C SER A 23 -18.12 84.72 27.11
N LYS A 24 -18.66 83.87 27.99
CA LYS A 24 -18.00 82.64 28.44
C LYS A 24 -17.83 81.64 27.31
N LEU A 25 -18.83 81.48 26.44
CA LEU A 25 -18.74 80.60 25.28
C LEU A 25 -17.71 81.14 24.27
N ALA A 26 -17.67 82.45 24.02
CA ALA A 26 -16.68 83.09 23.16
C ALA A 26 -15.24 83.00 23.73
N ASP A 27 -15.08 83.11 25.05
CA ASP A 27 -13.80 82.93 25.72
C ASP A 27 -13.37 81.47 25.79
N GLN A 28 -14.31 80.52 25.91
CA GLN A 28 -14.04 79.09 25.81
C GLN A 28 -13.68 78.69 24.36
N LEU A 29 -14.31 79.28 23.35
CA LEU A 29 -13.96 79.08 21.94
C LEU A 29 -12.57 79.65 21.64
N LYS A 30 -12.27 80.88 22.08
CA LYS A 30 -10.93 81.48 21.96
C LYS A 30 -9.86 80.69 22.72
N LYS A 31 -10.19 80.15 23.91
CA LYS A 31 -9.25 79.30 24.67
C LYS A 31 -9.05 77.91 24.06
N ALA A 32 -10.06 77.34 23.40
CA ALA A 32 -9.93 76.10 22.64
C ALA A 32 -9.12 76.30 21.34
N GLU A 33 -9.31 77.43 20.66
CA GLU A 33 -8.51 77.84 19.49
C GLU A 33 -7.07 78.25 19.86
N GLN A 34 -6.80 78.66 21.11
CA GLN A 34 -5.45 79.03 21.58
C GLN A 34 -4.68 77.89 22.27
N LYS A 35 -5.33 76.81 22.72
CA LYS A 35 -4.66 75.64 23.36
C LYS A 35 -4.45 74.43 22.45
N THR A 36 -4.89 74.51 21.20
CA THR A 36 -4.49 73.57 20.16
C THR A 36 -3.48 74.30 19.29
N LEU A 37 -2.19 73.88 19.29
CA LEU A 37 -1.21 74.34 18.29
C LEU A 37 -1.92 74.32 16.92
N LYS A 38 -1.95 75.46 16.22
CA LYS A 38 -2.56 75.54 14.89
C LYS A 38 -2.00 74.40 14.06
N ASP A 39 -2.84 73.63 13.37
CA ASP A 39 -2.37 72.55 12.48
C ASP A 39 -1.32 73.05 11.47
N SER A 40 -1.29 74.36 11.16
CA SER A 40 -0.23 74.99 10.36
C SER A 40 1.17 74.95 11.00
N GLU A 41 1.30 75.08 12.32
CA GLU A 41 2.59 75.07 13.03
C GLU A 41 3.08 73.64 13.28
N LYS A 42 2.18 72.69 13.58
CA LYS A 42 2.52 71.26 13.59
C LYS A 42 2.88 70.75 12.20
N ASN A 43 2.14 71.14 11.16
CA ASN A 43 2.49 70.79 9.78
C ASN A 43 3.80 71.44 9.36
N ALA A 44 4.11 72.66 9.80
CA ALA A 44 5.42 73.26 9.58
C ALA A 44 6.54 72.51 10.31
N LEU A 45 6.34 72.09 11.56
CA LEU A 45 7.29 71.29 12.34
C LEU A 45 7.50 69.89 11.73
N TYR A 46 6.42 69.19 11.34
CA TYR A 46 6.51 67.91 10.65
C TYR A 46 7.14 68.04 9.26
N ARG A 47 6.88 69.15 8.55
CA ARG A 47 7.54 69.43 7.27
C ARG A 47 9.03 69.72 7.45
N ASP A 48 9.41 70.46 8.49
CA ASP A 48 10.82 70.72 8.85
C ASP A 48 11.54 69.42 9.26
N ILE A 49 10.90 68.57 10.08
CA ILE A 49 11.42 67.23 10.43
C ILE A 49 11.55 66.36 9.17
N THR A 50 10.60 66.41 8.24
CA THR A 50 10.64 65.63 6.98
C THR A 50 11.70 66.15 6.02
N GLU A 51 11.83 67.47 5.85
CA GLU A 51 12.86 68.13 5.04
C GLU A 51 14.25 67.81 5.60
N LYS A 52 14.42 67.82 6.92
CA LYS A 52 15.68 67.45 7.57
C LYS A 52 15.95 65.94 7.54
N LEU A 53 14.93 65.08 7.66
CA LEU A 53 15.06 63.63 7.48
C LEU A 53 15.47 63.27 6.04
N GLN A 54 14.99 64.00 5.04
CA GLN A 54 15.41 63.83 3.64
C GLN A 54 16.89 64.16 3.41
N LEU A 55 17.50 64.94 4.31
CA LEU A 55 18.90 65.33 4.26
C LEU A 55 19.81 64.40 5.08
N CYS A 56 19.26 63.46 5.85
CA CYS A 56 20.05 62.50 6.62
C CYS A 56 20.70 61.48 5.68
N ILE A 57 22.00 61.28 5.86
CA ILE A 57 22.80 60.31 5.08
C ILE A 57 23.19 59.10 5.96
N ASP A 58 23.25 59.28 7.28
CA ASP A 58 23.65 58.24 8.23
C ASP A 58 22.83 58.25 9.53
N SER A 59 23.10 57.26 10.40
CA SER A 59 22.45 57.15 11.72
C SER A 59 22.91 58.22 12.73
N GLU A 60 24.05 58.91 12.50
CA GLU A 60 24.50 60.03 13.32
C GLU A 60 23.63 61.28 13.08
N ASP A 61 23.21 61.52 11.84
CA ASP A 61 22.31 62.62 11.49
C ASP A 61 20.91 62.41 12.08
N VAL A 62 20.42 61.16 12.12
CA VAL A 62 19.16 60.81 12.81
C VAL A 62 19.28 61.03 14.33
N LYS A 63 20.44 60.75 14.94
CA LYS A 63 20.70 61.06 16.36
C LYS A 63 20.72 62.57 16.64
N LYS A 64 21.26 63.39 15.74
CA LYS A 64 21.20 64.85 15.85
C LYS A 64 19.75 65.35 15.80
N LEU A 65 18.91 64.77 14.92
CA LEU A 65 17.48 65.08 14.88
C LEU A 65 16.73 64.60 16.12
N ARG A 66 17.12 63.46 16.71
CA ARG A 66 16.58 62.99 18.00
C ARG A 66 16.89 63.97 19.14
N ILE A 67 18.10 64.55 19.16
CA ILE A 67 18.48 65.59 20.14
C ILE A 67 17.67 66.88 19.92
N GLU A 68 17.40 67.24 18.66
CA GLU A 68 16.71 68.49 18.30
C GLU A 68 15.18 68.42 18.48
N PHE A 69 14.56 67.27 18.17
CA PHE A 69 13.09 67.11 18.11
C PHE A 69 12.50 66.09 19.10
N GLY A 70 13.34 65.41 19.89
CA GLY A 70 12.94 64.39 20.86
C GLY A 70 12.77 62.98 20.24
N ASP A 71 12.46 62.00 21.08
CA ASP A 71 12.29 60.59 20.67
C ASP A 71 10.99 60.37 19.88
N LEU A 72 11.10 60.40 18.55
CA LEU A 72 10.03 60.03 17.63
C LEU A 72 10.25 58.61 17.10
N LYS A 73 9.17 57.82 17.01
CA LYS A 73 9.22 56.44 16.50
C LYS A 73 9.79 56.32 15.08
N ILE A 74 9.60 57.34 14.24
CA ILE A 74 10.17 57.37 12.88
C ILE A 74 11.70 57.44 12.89
N PHE A 75 12.30 58.05 13.92
CA PHE A 75 13.76 58.06 14.06
C PHE A 75 14.29 56.68 14.43
N ASP A 76 13.55 55.89 15.22
CA ASP A 76 13.91 54.49 15.49
C ASP A 76 13.87 53.65 14.20
N GLU A 77 12.82 53.81 13.39
CA GLU A 77 12.67 53.12 12.11
C GLU A 77 13.75 53.54 11.09
N CYS A 78 14.09 54.84 11.03
CA CYS A 78 15.16 55.35 10.18
C CYS A 78 16.54 54.89 10.66
N GLU A 79 16.84 54.95 11.96
CA GLU A 79 18.11 54.50 12.53
C GLU A 79 18.31 52.99 12.32
N GLN A 80 17.26 52.19 12.47
CA GLN A 80 17.28 50.76 12.14
C GLN A 80 17.61 50.54 10.66
N LYS A 81 16.94 51.24 9.74
CA LYS A 81 17.23 51.12 8.30
C LYS A 81 18.63 51.59 7.91
N PHE A 82 19.13 52.69 8.49
CA PHE A 82 20.49 53.15 8.22
C PHE A 82 21.53 52.17 8.78
N ASN A 83 21.28 51.57 9.95
CA ASN A 83 22.16 50.54 10.50
C ASN A 83 22.12 49.26 9.66
N GLU A 84 20.96 48.85 9.13
CA GLU A 84 20.82 47.74 8.19
C GLU A 84 21.58 48.01 6.88
N ILE A 85 21.41 49.20 6.29
CA ILE A 85 22.13 49.62 5.07
C ILE A 85 23.65 49.61 5.32
N LYS A 86 24.11 50.19 6.43
CA LYS A 86 25.52 50.22 6.78
C LYS A 86 26.10 48.82 6.99
N LEU A 87 25.34 47.94 7.65
CA LEU A 87 25.73 46.54 7.84
C LEU A 87 25.84 45.80 6.50
N ILE A 88 24.95 46.08 5.55
CA ILE A 88 25.02 45.55 4.17
C ILE A 88 26.26 46.10 3.47
N GLU A 89 26.50 47.41 3.48
CA GLU A 89 27.67 48.05 2.85
C GLU A 89 28.99 47.55 3.43
N ASP A 90 29.09 47.40 4.75
CA ASP A 90 30.26 46.85 5.44
C ASP A 90 30.52 45.40 4.97
N LYS A 91 29.46 44.59 4.84
CA LYS A 91 29.55 43.20 4.36
C LYS A 91 29.83 43.08 2.86
N GLU A 92 29.32 43.99 2.04
CA GLU A 92 29.66 44.08 0.61
C GLU A 92 31.14 44.46 0.42
N THR A 93 31.64 45.39 1.24
CA THR A 93 33.06 45.76 1.24
C THR A 93 33.96 44.60 1.66
N GLU A 94 33.54 43.84 2.69
CA GLU A 94 34.22 42.62 3.12
C GLU A 94 34.22 41.54 2.03
N LEU A 95 33.09 41.37 1.33
CA LEU A 95 32.96 40.44 0.21
C LEU A 95 33.86 40.84 -0.98
N ASP A 96 33.92 42.12 -1.31
CA ASP A 96 34.79 42.62 -2.38
C ASP A 96 36.28 42.46 -2.05
N ASP A 97 36.68 42.65 -0.79
CA ASP A 97 38.05 42.36 -0.35
C ASP A 97 38.37 40.86 -0.47
N ILE A 98 37.47 39.99 0.01
CA ILE A 98 37.63 38.53 -0.10
C ILE A 98 37.68 38.10 -1.57
N LYS A 99 36.84 38.66 -2.43
CA LYS A 99 36.88 38.41 -3.87
C LYS A 99 38.21 38.83 -4.48
N GLY A 100 38.75 39.99 -4.08
CA GLY A 100 40.09 40.43 -4.48
C GLY A 100 41.20 39.48 -3.99
N GLN A 101 41.06 38.88 -2.81
CA GLN A 101 41.96 37.85 -2.30
C GLN A 101 41.80 36.51 -3.06
N LEU A 102 40.57 36.14 -3.41
CA LEU A 102 40.23 34.95 -4.19
C LEU A 102 40.83 35.02 -5.59
N ASP A 103 40.70 36.17 -6.28
CA ASP A 103 41.30 36.38 -7.59
C ASP A 103 42.84 36.29 -7.53
N LYS A 104 43.47 36.77 -6.45
CA LYS A 104 44.92 36.61 -6.24
C LYS A 104 45.31 35.14 -6.03
N LEU A 105 44.51 34.37 -5.30
CA LEU A 105 44.74 32.93 -5.10
C LEU A 105 44.53 32.14 -6.38
N ALA A 106 43.51 32.49 -7.17
CA ALA A 106 43.23 31.86 -8.46
C ALA A 106 44.32 32.10 -9.51
N LEU A 107 45.16 33.13 -9.35
CA LEU A 107 46.30 33.43 -10.21
C LEU A 107 47.59 32.69 -9.82
N LYS A 108 47.65 32.05 -8.64
CA LYS A 108 48.81 31.24 -8.24
C LYS A 108 48.88 29.94 -9.04
N ASP A 109 50.08 29.40 -9.21
CA ASP A 109 50.23 28.03 -9.70
C ASP A 109 49.64 27.05 -8.66
N VAL A 110 48.98 26.00 -9.13
CA VAL A 110 48.25 25.03 -8.28
C VAL A 110 49.18 24.35 -7.29
N LYS A 111 50.47 24.22 -7.64
CA LYS A 111 51.51 23.63 -6.79
C LYS A 111 51.89 24.49 -5.58
N ASP A 112 51.66 25.79 -5.68
CA ASP A 112 51.99 26.77 -4.63
C ASP A 112 50.78 27.03 -3.70
N LEU A 113 49.62 26.44 -3.98
CA LEU A 113 48.45 26.51 -3.12
C LEU A 113 48.61 25.58 -1.90
N SER A 114 48.32 26.12 -0.71
CA SER A 114 48.25 25.33 0.52
C SER A 114 46.81 25.10 0.98
N PHE A 115 46.55 23.93 1.57
CA PHE A 115 45.27 23.62 2.20
C PHE A 115 44.84 24.68 3.24
N TYR A 116 45.80 25.19 4.01
CA TYR A 116 45.53 26.17 5.07
C TYR A 116 45.04 27.51 4.52
N GLU A 117 45.60 27.98 3.40
CA GLU A 117 45.11 29.19 2.72
C GLU A 117 43.67 29.00 2.21
N ILE A 118 43.36 27.83 1.64
CA ILE A 118 42.01 27.50 1.17
C ILE A 118 41.02 27.44 2.36
N ALA A 119 41.43 26.82 3.47
CA ALA A 119 40.60 26.72 4.67
C ALA A 119 40.31 28.08 5.32
N ILE A 120 41.30 28.99 5.37
CA ILE A 120 41.07 30.36 5.86
C ILE A 120 40.05 31.09 4.96
N MET A 121 40.22 30.99 3.65
CA MET A 121 39.27 31.61 2.71
C MET A 121 37.85 31.06 2.86
N TYR A 122 37.72 29.75 3.08
CA TYR A 122 36.45 29.12 3.36
C TYR A 122 35.80 29.70 4.63
N GLU A 123 36.53 29.78 5.75
CA GLU A 123 35.98 30.34 7.01
C GLU A 123 35.57 31.81 6.85
N ASN A 124 36.34 32.61 6.11
CA ASN A 124 36.00 34.00 5.83
C ASN A 124 34.70 34.09 5.01
N LEU A 125 34.58 33.33 3.93
CA LEU A 125 33.37 33.29 3.09
C LEU A 125 32.16 32.75 3.85
N LYS A 126 32.35 31.69 4.64
CA LYS A 126 31.31 31.10 5.47
C LYS A 126 30.78 32.07 6.51
N SER A 127 31.64 32.88 7.12
CA SER A 127 31.22 33.91 8.07
C SER A 127 30.28 34.97 7.45
N ILE A 128 30.43 35.24 6.14
CA ILE A 128 29.54 36.12 5.39
C ILE A 128 28.24 35.41 5.02
N GLU A 129 28.31 34.16 4.56
CA GLU A 129 27.14 33.35 4.23
C GLU A 129 26.21 33.15 5.45
N GLU A 130 26.77 32.75 6.61
CA GLU A 130 26.03 32.51 7.85
C GLU A 130 25.45 33.79 8.47
N SER A 131 25.96 34.96 8.08
CA SER A 131 25.42 36.23 8.55
C SER A 131 24.01 36.52 8.03
N HIS A 132 23.58 35.86 6.94
CA HIS A 132 22.26 35.99 6.32
C HIS A 132 21.87 37.41 5.86
N ILE A 133 22.80 38.36 5.88
CA ILE A 133 22.57 39.76 5.50
C ILE A 133 22.53 39.93 3.97
N LEU A 134 23.28 39.10 3.23
CA LEU A 134 23.49 39.20 1.78
C LEU A 134 22.85 38.06 0.97
N ILE A 135 21.82 37.38 1.49
CA ILE A 135 21.23 36.17 0.88
C ILE A 135 20.80 36.40 -0.58
N ASP A 136 20.23 37.56 -0.89
CA ASP A 136 19.74 37.89 -2.24
C ASP A 136 20.80 38.56 -3.14
N ASN A 137 22.04 38.73 -2.67
CA ASN A 137 23.10 39.39 -3.43
C ASN A 137 23.71 38.42 -4.46
N PRO A 138 23.57 38.67 -5.78
CA PRO A 138 24.12 37.79 -6.81
C PRO A 138 25.65 37.69 -6.76
N THR A 139 26.33 38.69 -6.21
CA THR A 139 27.79 38.73 -6.07
C THR A 139 28.27 37.68 -5.08
N LEU A 140 27.52 37.40 -4.01
CA LEU A 140 27.84 36.36 -3.05
C LEU A 140 27.79 34.98 -3.73
N THR A 141 26.69 34.66 -4.40
CA THR A 141 26.53 33.38 -5.12
C THR A 141 27.64 33.16 -6.15
N ILE A 142 27.98 34.18 -6.95
CA ILE A 142 29.05 34.10 -7.94
C ILE A 142 30.41 33.85 -7.27
N THR A 143 30.66 34.47 -6.11
CA THR A 143 31.93 34.34 -5.40
C THR A 143 32.08 32.96 -4.75
N LEU A 144 31.00 32.41 -4.18
CA LEU A 144 30.95 31.05 -3.66
C LEU A 144 31.18 30.01 -4.78
N ASP A 145 30.48 30.15 -5.92
CA ASP A 145 30.69 29.30 -7.09
C ASP A 145 32.12 29.39 -7.65
N ALA A 146 32.71 30.59 -7.65
CA ALA A 146 34.08 30.80 -8.09
C ALA A 146 35.08 30.13 -7.15
N PHE A 147 34.86 30.18 -5.83
CA PHE A 147 35.67 29.47 -4.85
C PHE A 147 35.64 27.95 -5.08
N ASP A 148 34.43 27.37 -5.17
CA ASP A 148 34.24 25.93 -5.36
C ASP A 148 34.87 25.43 -6.67
N ARG A 149 34.65 26.15 -7.79
CA ARG A 149 35.12 25.72 -9.12
C ARG A 149 36.58 26.06 -9.40
N LYS A 150 37.03 27.28 -9.11
CA LYS A 150 38.37 27.75 -9.52
C LYS A 150 39.47 27.45 -8.52
N ILE A 151 39.13 27.30 -7.23
CA ILE A 151 40.12 27.04 -6.18
C ILE A 151 40.02 25.60 -5.71
N VAL A 152 38.89 25.22 -5.09
CA VAL A 152 38.76 23.91 -4.45
C VAL A 152 38.85 22.78 -5.48
N SER A 153 38.06 22.85 -6.56
CA SER A 153 38.05 21.80 -7.59
C SER A 153 39.39 21.69 -8.32
N THR A 154 40.03 22.82 -8.67
CA THR A 154 41.33 22.81 -9.36
C THR A 154 42.44 22.22 -8.49
N TYR A 155 42.49 22.59 -7.22
CA TYR A 155 43.46 22.02 -6.27
C TYR A 155 43.21 20.53 -6.01
N ALA A 156 41.94 20.15 -5.83
CA ALA A 156 41.56 18.76 -5.64
C ALA A 156 41.86 17.89 -6.87
N GLU A 157 41.66 18.37 -8.10
CA GLU A 157 41.98 17.66 -9.34
C GLU A 157 43.49 17.44 -9.54
N HIS A 158 44.32 18.42 -9.16
CA HIS A 158 45.77 18.27 -9.15
C HIS A 158 46.18 17.15 -8.17
N LEU A 159 45.74 17.24 -6.90
CA LEU A 159 46.02 16.21 -5.89
C LEU A 159 45.46 14.84 -6.29
N LEU A 160 44.29 14.79 -6.91
CA LEU A 160 43.66 13.56 -7.39
C LEU A 160 44.53 12.85 -8.43
N THR A 161 45.16 13.60 -9.34
CA THR A 161 46.01 13.02 -10.39
C THR A 161 47.24 12.33 -9.79
N ASP A 162 47.94 13.03 -8.89
CA ASP A 162 49.11 12.48 -8.19
C ASP A 162 48.71 11.29 -7.31
N TYR A 163 47.58 11.40 -6.62
CA TYR A 163 47.08 10.36 -5.73
C TYR A 163 46.62 9.10 -6.48
N ASN A 164 45.98 9.25 -7.63
CA ASN A 164 45.64 8.13 -8.52
C ASN A 164 46.90 7.36 -8.94
N GLN A 165 47.96 8.07 -9.30
CA GLN A 165 49.23 7.44 -9.67
C GLN A 165 49.89 6.74 -8.46
N GLN A 166 49.80 7.34 -7.27
CA GLN A 166 50.27 6.72 -6.03
C GLN A 166 49.50 5.43 -5.71
N LEU A 167 48.17 5.45 -5.76
CA LEU A 167 47.32 4.27 -5.52
C LEU A 167 47.56 3.17 -6.57
N PHE A 168 47.81 3.53 -7.82
CA PHE A 168 48.13 2.58 -8.87
C PHE A 168 49.49 1.90 -8.62
N ASN A 169 50.52 2.70 -8.30
CA ASN A 169 51.88 2.20 -8.07
C ASN A 169 52.00 1.32 -6.82
N THR A 170 51.24 1.65 -5.77
CA THR A 170 51.19 0.88 -4.53
C THR A 170 50.41 -0.43 -4.68
N LYS A 171 49.59 -0.56 -5.74
CA LYS A 171 48.77 -1.74 -6.03
C LYS A 171 47.93 -2.17 -4.82
N TRP A 172 47.40 -1.19 -4.10
CA TRP A 172 46.72 -1.41 -2.81
C TRP A 172 45.56 -2.43 -2.90
N ASP A 173 44.89 -2.50 -4.04
CA ASP A 173 43.78 -3.43 -4.37
C ASP A 173 44.26 -4.76 -5.01
N THR A 174 45.47 -5.21 -4.66
CA THR A 174 46.03 -6.51 -5.05
C THR A 174 46.59 -7.26 -3.85
N GLU A 175 46.85 -8.55 -4.03
CA GLU A 175 47.57 -9.40 -3.06
C GLU A 175 49.04 -8.95 -2.86
N TYR A 176 49.60 -8.18 -3.79
CA TYR A 176 50.98 -7.68 -3.71
C TYR A 176 51.17 -6.53 -2.72
N PHE A 177 50.09 -5.91 -2.24
CA PHE A 177 50.17 -4.85 -1.24
C PHE A 177 50.25 -5.43 0.17
N SER A 178 51.35 -5.13 0.86
CA SER A 178 51.58 -5.58 2.23
C SER A 178 50.85 -4.69 3.23
N MET A 179 49.88 -5.25 3.96
CA MET A 179 49.19 -4.55 5.04
C MET A 179 50.08 -4.26 6.26
N SER A 180 51.29 -4.81 6.31
CA SER A 180 52.27 -4.56 7.37
C SER A 180 53.15 -3.32 7.13
N ASP A 181 53.07 -2.70 5.94
CA ASP A 181 53.82 -1.49 5.61
C ASP A 181 53.07 -0.25 6.12
N SER A 182 53.31 0.10 7.40
CA SER A 182 52.66 1.24 8.06
C SER A 182 52.94 2.56 7.35
N ASP A 183 54.14 2.74 6.79
CA ASP A 183 54.54 4.00 6.16
C ASP A 183 53.80 4.22 4.84
N ALA A 184 53.61 3.14 4.05
CA ALA A 184 52.80 3.20 2.84
C ALA A 184 51.32 3.47 3.15
N ILE A 185 50.76 2.81 4.17
CA ILE A 185 49.37 3.02 4.62
C ILE A 185 49.17 4.45 5.09
N ASP A 186 50.03 4.95 5.99
CA ASP A 186 49.93 6.31 6.54
C ASP A 186 50.02 7.37 5.44
N LYS A 187 50.90 7.17 4.46
CA LYS A 187 51.05 8.11 3.34
C LYS A 187 49.80 8.14 2.46
N ILE A 188 49.22 6.98 2.17
CA ILE A 188 48.00 6.87 1.36
C ILE A 188 46.80 7.45 2.14
N ASN A 189 46.67 7.12 3.42
CA ASN A 189 45.59 7.60 4.28
C ASN A 189 45.64 9.13 4.45
N LYS A 190 46.83 9.72 4.70
CA LYS A 190 46.99 11.19 4.79
C LYS A 190 46.50 11.92 3.54
N THR A 191 46.82 11.42 2.35
CA THR A 191 46.35 12.04 1.09
C THR A 191 44.84 11.85 0.90
N SER A 192 44.29 10.68 1.26
CA SER A 192 42.83 10.45 1.29
C SER A 192 42.12 11.45 2.22
N SER A 193 42.60 11.58 3.45
CA SER A 193 42.05 12.48 4.45
C SER A 193 42.14 13.94 4.03
N LEU A 194 43.23 14.34 3.36
CA LEU A 194 43.36 15.69 2.81
C LEU A 194 42.32 15.96 1.71
N LEU A 195 42.16 15.04 0.76
CA LEU A 195 41.14 15.15 -0.30
C LEU A 195 39.73 15.19 0.28
N PHE A 196 39.45 14.40 1.31
CA PHE A 196 38.15 14.42 1.98
C PHE A 196 37.89 15.72 2.74
N LYS A 197 38.92 16.30 3.40
CA LYS A 197 38.81 17.65 4.00
C LYS A 197 38.48 18.70 2.95
N LEU A 198 39.10 18.64 1.77
CA LEU A 198 38.81 19.57 0.69
C LEU A 198 37.36 19.47 0.22
N THR A 199 36.78 18.27 0.11
CA THR A 199 35.35 18.13 -0.24
C THR A 199 34.43 18.79 0.79
N LYS A 200 34.83 18.81 2.07
CA LYS A 200 34.06 19.50 3.12
C LYS A 200 34.14 21.03 3.06
N LEU A 201 35.08 21.58 2.30
CA LEU A 201 35.22 23.03 2.09
C LEU A 201 34.38 23.53 0.90
N CYS A 202 33.59 22.68 0.23
CA CYS A 202 32.68 23.14 -0.81
C CYS A 202 31.39 23.70 -0.19
N PHE A 203 30.93 24.84 -0.70
CA PHE A 203 29.66 25.44 -0.29
C PHE A 203 28.46 24.71 -0.92
N ASN A 204 28.54 24.37 -2.21
CA ASN A 204 27.49 23.63 -2.90
C ASN A 204 27.62 22.11 -2.71
N GLN A 205 27.08 21.58 -1.60
CA GLN A 205 27.13 20.15 -1.26
C GLN A 205 26.49 19.24 -2.31
N ASP A 206 25.43 19.68 -3.00
CA ASP A 206 24.78 18.91 -4.07
C ASP A 206 25.66 18.68 -5.30
N SER A 207 26.69 19.52 -5.48
CA SER A 207 27.67 19.42 -6.58
C SER A 207 29.03 18.90 -6.13
N ALA A 208 29.25 18.74 -4.82
CA ALA A 208 30.53 18.42 -4.25
C ALA A 208 30.95 16.98 -4.59
N LYS A 209 31.99 16.85 -5.40
CA LYS A 209 32.56 15.55 -5.78
C LYS A 209 33.44 15.02 -4.65
N LEU A 210 33.17 13.78 -4.23
CA LEU A 210 33.98 13.09 -3.23
C LEU A 210 35.30 12.56 -3.84
N TRP A 211 36.27 13.45 -4.02
CA TRP A 211 37.51 13.15 -4.75
C TRP A 211 38.32 11.98 -4.17
N ASN A 212 38.34 11.83 -2.84
CA ASN A 212 39.03 10.71 -2.19
C ASN A 212 38.45 9.35 -2.63
N PHE A 213 37.12 9.21 -2.67
CA PHE A 213 36.44 7.97 -3.07
C PHE A 213 36.54 7.74 -4.59
N VAL A 214 36.53 8.81 -5.40
CA VAL A 214 36.84 8.72 -6.84
C VAL A 214 38.24 8.14 -7.06
N ALA A 215 39.22 8.55 -6.26
CA ALA A 215 40.58 8.03 -6.34
C ALA A 215 40.66 6.55 -5.92
N MET A 216 40.01 6.18 -4.81
CA MET A 216 39.96 4.79 -4.34
C MET A 216 39.36 3.88 -5.41
N ALA A 217 38.28 4.30 -6.07
CA ALA A 217 37.65 3.52 -7.14
C ALA A 217 38.43 3.52 -8.46
N ASN A 218 39.46 4.37 -8.62
CA ASN A 218 40.17 4.53 -9.89
C ASN A 218 40.89 3.24 -10.34
N ASN A 219 41.51 2.49 -9.42
CA ASN A 219 42.16 1.21 -9.77
C ASN A 219 41.14 0.21 -10.33
N PHE A 220 39.94 0.15 -9.74
CA PHE A 220 38.84 -0.64 -10.29
C PHE A 220 38.43 -0.13 -11.67
N LYS A 221 38.20 1.18 -11.83
CA LYS A 221 37.83 1.80 -13.11
C LYS A 221 38.82 1.44 -14.22
N VAL A 222 40.12 1.57 -13.98
CA VAL A 222 41.15 1.21 -14.97
C VAL A 222 41.08 -0.27 -15.36
N ARG A 223 41.00 -1.18 -14.39
CA ARG A 223 40.90 -2.63 -14.66
C ARG A 223 39.61 -2.98 -15.40
N PHE A 224 38.49 -2.42 -14.96
CA PHE A 224 37.17 -2.63 -15.55
C PHE A 224 37.14 -2.14 -17.01
N THR A 225 37.54 -0.89 -17.26
CA THR A 225 37.56 -0.32 -18.60
C THR A 225 38.49 -1.07 -19.54
N TYR A 226 39.66 -1.52 -19.06
CA TYR A 226 40.59 -2.33 -19.85
C TYR A 226 40.02 -3.71 -20.18
N HIS A 227 39.48 -4.42 -19.20
CA HIS A 227 38.96 -5.77 -19.37
C HIS A 227 37.70 -5.82 -20.24
N PHE A 228 36.90 -4.76 -20.22
CA PHE A 228 35.61 -4.66 -20.94
C PHE A 228 35.62 -3.60 -22.05
N HIS A 229 36.77 -3.40 -22.70
CA HIS A 229 36.91 -2.48 -23.83
C HIS A 229 36.11 -2.94 -25.07
N ASN A 230 35.96 -4.25 -25.28
CA ASN A 230 35.19 -4.83 -26.39
C ASN A 230 33.71 -5.03 -26.01
N ASP A 231 32.79 -4.48 -26.81
CA ASP A 231 31.32 -4.50 -26.61
C ASP A 231 30.66 -5.91 -26.66
N ALA A 232 31.45 -6.98 -26.81
CA ALA A 232 30.96 -8.37 -26.87
C ALA A 232 30.76 -9.03 -25.49
N SER A 233 31.17 -8.37 -24.40
CA SER A 233 31.08 -8.91 -23.05
C SER A 233 29.64 -8.88 -22.53
N THR A 234 29.17 -10.00 -21.98
CA THR A 234 27.87 -10.07 -21.31
C THR A 234 27.90 -9.29 -19.99
N ILE A 235 26.84 -8.52 -19.71
CA ILE A 235 26.69 -7.74 -18.47
C ILE A 235 26.88 -8.59 -17.20
N ASN A 236 26.51 -9.88 -17.23
CA ASN A 236 26.80 -10.83 -16.15
C ASN A 236 28.28 -10.89 -15.76
N LEU A 237 29.21 -10.72 -16.71
CA LEU A 237 30.65 -10.68 -16.42
C LEU A 237 31.04 -9.40 -15.67
N TYR A 238 30.35 -8.28 -15.92
CA TYR A 238 30.57 -7.03 -15.17
C TYR A 238 30.24 -7.25 -13.70
N PHE A 239 29.10 -7.89 -13.43
CA PHE A 239 28.64 -8.14 -12.06
C PHE A 239 29.45 -9.20 -11.34
N LYS A 240 29.91 -10.24 -12.05
CA LYS A 240 30.87 -11.19 -11.49
C LYS A 240 32.18 -10.51 -11.12
N PHE A 241 32.73 -9.68 -12.01
CA PHE A 241 33.96 -8.92 -11.75
C PHE A 241 33.81 -7.96 -10.56
N LEU A 242 32.69 -7.24 -10.48
CA LEU A 242 32.35 -6.40 -9.34
C LEU A 242 32.31 -7.20 -8.03
N ASN A 243 31.58 -8.32 -8.02
CA ASN A 243 31.40 -9.15 -6.83
C ASN A 243 32.75 -9.70 -6.32
N ASP A 244 33.57 -10.24 -7.23
CA ASP A 244 34.90 -10.75 -6.90
C ASP A 244 35.82 -9.63 -6.40
N TYR A 245 35.73 -8.43 -7.00
CA TYR A 245 36.52 -7.29 -6.58
C TYR A 245 36.14 -6.77 -5.19
N LEU A 246 34.85 -6.59 -4.92
CA LEU A 246 34.34 -6.13 -3.62
C LEU A 246 34.65 -7.14 -2.52
N LYS A 247 34.46 -8.44 -2.78
CA LYS A 247 34.76 -9.51 -1.81
C LYS A 247 36.21 -9.47 -1.33
N ASN A 248 37.14 -9.18 -2.24
CA ASN A 248 38.57 -9.17 -1.93
C ASN A 248 39.06 -7.83 -1.37
N ASN A 249 38.43 -6.71 -1.72
CA ASN A 249 38.99 -5.37 -1.46
C ASN A 249 38.13 -4.48 -0.54
N LEU A 250 36.86 -4.77 -0.28
CA LEU A 250 35.98 -3.87 0.50
C LEU A 250 36.48 -3.66 1.93
N TYR A 251 36.65 -4.74 2.71
CA TYR A 251 37.15 -4.63 4.08
C TYR A 251 38.61 -4.19 4.14
N LYS A 252 39.39 -4.51 3.10
CA LYS A 252 40.76 -4.01 2.95
C LYS A 252 40.76 -2.47 2.80
N CYS A 253 39.90 -1.93 1.95
CA CYS A 253 39.68 -0.50 1.77
C CYS A 253 39.33 0.16 3.10
N ILE A 254 38.33 -0.36 3.81
CA ILE A 254 37.93 0.14 5.14
C ILE A 254 39.14 0.17 6.10
N SER A 255 39.95 -0.89 6.16
CA SER A 255 41.09 -0.95 7.07
C SER A 255 42.24 0.02 6.73
N ILE A 256 42.42 0.38 5.45
CA ILE A 256 43.50 1.27 5.00
C ILE A 256 43.12 2.74 5.19
N PHE A 257 41.87 3.10 4.85
CA PHE A 257 41.43 4.49 4.70
C PHE A 257 40.56 4.99 5.86
N GLU A 258 40.36 4.20 6.91
CA GLU A 258 39.67 4.65 8.12
C GLU A 258 40.43 5.81 8.77
N ASP A 259 39.74 6.93 8.96
CA ASP A 259 40.25 8.09 9.69
C ASP A 259 39.09 8.81 10.40
N THR A 260 38.84 8.39 11.64
CA THR A 260 37.79 8.96 12.48
C THR A 260 38.02 10.43 12.82
N SER A 261 39.27 10.91 12.81
CA SER A 261 39.61 12.30 13.14
C SER A 261 39.06 13.30 12.12
N VAL A 262 38.84 12.85 10.88
CA VAL A 262 38.31 13.66 9.78
C VAL A 262 36.85 13.32 9.47
N GLY A 263 36.30 12.30 10.13
CA GLY A 263 34.94 11.80 9.90
C GLY A 263 34.84 10.75 8.79
N LEU A 264 35.96 10.16 8.36
CA LEU A 264 35.98 8.97 7.50
C LEU A 264 35.71 7.73 8.35
N THR A 265 34.44 7.50 8.65
CA THR A 265 33.99 6.32 9.41
C THR A 265 33.96 5.07 8.54
N LYS A 266 34.03 3.89 9.18
CA LYS A 266 33.91 2.59 8.49
C LYS A 266 32.64 2.51 7.63
N GLN A 267 31.51 2.99 8.15
CA GLN A 267 30.24 2.97 7.44
C GLN A 267 30.25 3.90 6.22
N LEU A 268 30.82 5.09 6.34
CA LEU A 268 30.92 6.02 5.22
C LEU A 268 31.81 5.44 4.10
N ILE A 269 32.96 4.87 4.47
CA ILE A 269 33.84 4.23 3.50
C ILE A 269 33.16 3.05 2.83
N HIS A 270 32.48 2.21 3.61
CA HIS A 270 31.72 1.07 3.09
C HIS A 270 30.71 1.49 2.01
N GLU A 271 29.85 2.46 2.32
CA GLU A 271 28.82 2.92 1.38
C GLU A 271 29.41 3.67 0.18
N GLN A 272 30.29 4.65 0.42
CA GLN A 272 30.82 5.49 -0.66
C GLN A 272 31.79 4.75 -1.57
N PHE A 273 32.58 3.80 -1.05
CA PHE A 273 33.46 3.00 -1.88
C PHE A 273 32.66 2.13 -2.85
N ILE A 274 31.64 1.41 -2.38
CA ILE A 274 30.77 0.61 -3.25
C ILE A 274 30.11 1.54 -4.29
N ASN A 275 29.59 2.70 -3.85
CA ASN A 275 28.96 3.66 -4.74
C ASN A 275 29.89 4.11 -5.90
N HIS A 276 31.15 4.45 -5.61
CA HIS A 276 32.08 4.93 -6.65
C HIS A 276 32.68 3.79 -7.50
N VAL A 277 32.78 2.57 -6.94
CA VAL A 277 33.14 1.37 -7.71
C VAL A 277 32.05 1.03 -8.75
N LEU A 278 30.78 1.35 -8.46
CA LEU A 278 29.67 1.16 -9.40
C LEU A 278 29.67 2.16 -10.57
N ASP A 279 30.23 3.36 -10.42
CA ASP A 279 30.21 4.41 -11.47
C ASP A 279 30.68 3.96 -12.86
N PRO A 280 31.84 3.30 -13.05
CA PRO A 280 32.24 2.83 -14.38
C PRO A 280 31.26 1.81 -14.98
N ILE A 281 30.57 1.03 -14.13
CA ILE A 281 29.51 0.11 -14.55
C ILE A 281 28.26 0.91 -14.96
N ARG A 282 27.90 1.94 -14.20
CA ARG A 282 26.79 2.85 -14.52
C ARG A 282 26.96 3.50 -15.89
N GLU A 283 28.16 4.02 -16.17
CA GLU A 283 28.50 4.63 -17.47
C GLU A 283 28.28 3.64 -18.63
N LYS A 284 28.78 2.39 -18.50
CA LYS A 284 28.62 1.34 -19.51
C LYS A 284 27.17 0.88 -19.67
N ILE A 285 26.44 0.68 -18.58
CA ILE A 285 25.03 0.26 -18.60
C ILE A 285 24.15 1.34 -19.24
N ASN A 286 24.35 2.61 -18.91
CA ASN A 286 23.61 3.72 -19.54
C ASN A 286 23.81 3.76 -21.06
N ALA A 287 25.02 3.51 -21.55
CA ALA A 287 25.28 3.41 -22.98
C ALA A 287 24.56 2.21 -23.65
N MET A 288 24.29 1.13 -22.91
CA MET A 288 23.54 -0.04 -23.40
C MET A 288 22.02 0.13 -23.31
N LEU A 289 21.50 0.78 -22.24
CA LEU A 289 20.08 1.06 -22.05
C LEU A 289 19.47 1.88 -23.19
N LEU A 290 20.29 2.68 -23.89
CA LEU A 290 19.89 3.49 -25.04
C LEU A 290 19.73 2.67 -26.35
N LYS A 291 20.08 1.37 -26.37
CA LYS A 291 19.94 0.50 -27.56
C LYS A 291 18.57 -0.20 -27.56
N ASN A 292 17.89 -0.20 -28.70
CA ASN A 292 16.43 -0.41 -28.84
C ASN A 292 15.88 -1.86 -28.71
N ASP A 293 16.69 -2.90 -28.47
CA ASP A 293 16.13 -4.26 -28.40
C ASP A 293 15.42 -4.53 -27.06
N ILE A 294 14.10 -4.72 -27.11
CA ILE A 294 13.23 -4.96 -25.95
C ILE A 294 13.69 -6.20 -25.17
N LYS A 295 14.08 -7.30 -25.81
CA LYS A 295 14.48 -8.52 -25.10
C LYS A 295 15.77 -8.31 -24.31
N THR A 296 16.75 -7.67 -24.93
CA THR A 296 18.02 -7.32 -24.28
C THR A 296 17.80 -6.32 -23.16
N PHE A 297 16.89 -5.37 -23.33
CA PHE A 297 16.49 -4.39 -22.32
C PHE A 297 15.85 -5.03 -21.08
N ILE A 298 14.89 -5.95 -21.24
CA ILE A 298 14.27 -6.66 -20.11
C ILE A 298 15.32 -7.49 -19.37
N ALA A 299 16.15 -8.25 -20.09
CA ALA A 299 17.22 -9.04 -19.49
C ALA A 299 18.21 -8.18 -18.70
N LEU A 300 18.53 -6.99 -19.21
CA LEU A 300 19.39 -6.02 -18.52
C LEU A 300 18.76 -5.54 -17.21
N ILE A 301 17.47 -5.18 -17.21
CA ILE A 301 16.75 -4.77 -15.99
C ILE A 301 16.73 -5.90 -14.96
N SER A 302 16.43 -7.13 -15.36
CA SER A 302 16.46 -8.28 -14.44
C SER A 302 17.84 -8.51 -13.83
N GLN A 303 18.91 -8.30 -14.61
CA GLN A 303 20.28 -8.42 -14.11
C GLN A 303 20.68 -7.27 -13.18
N ILE A 304 20.22 -6.04 -13.45
CA ILE A 304 20.38 -4.88 -12.55
C ILE A 304 19.71 -5.17 -11.21
N ILE A 305 18.45 -5.63 -11.22
CA ILE A 305 17.67 -5.98 -10.03
C ILE A 305 18.40 -7.06 -9.22
N SER A 306 18.83 -8.14 -9.87
CA SER A 306 19.55 -9.24 -9.22
C SER A 306 20.87 -8.80 -8.59
N THR A 307 21.58 -7.89 -9.26
CA THR A 307 22.86 -7.35 -8.74
C THR A 307 22.63 -6.47 -7.53
N ASP A 308 21.64 -5.58 -7.57
CA ASP A 308 21.32 -4.73 -6.43
C ASP A 308 20.83 -5.56 -5.23
N LYS A 309 20.03 -6.61 -5.45
CA LYS A 309 19.66 -7.58 -4.40
C LYS A 309 20.90 -8.26 -3.80
N ASN A 310 21.87 -8.64 -4.64
CA ASN A 310 23.13 -9.22 -4.14
C ASN A 310 23.98 -8.20 -3.37
N LEU A 311 24.03 -6.94 -3.81
CA LEU A 311 24.73 -5.87 -3.08
C LEU A 311 24.11 -5.63 -1.71
N MET A 312 22.78 -5.66 -1.62
CA MET A 312 22.04 -5.50 -0.38
C MET A 312 22.21 -6.70 0.56
N SER A 313 22.11 -7.93 0.06
CA SER A 313 22.14 -9.14 0.88
C SER A 313 23.56 -9.60 1.27
N THR A 314 24.51 -9.55 0.35
CA THR A 314 25.88 -10.06 0.56
C THR A 314 26.81 -8.99 1.16
N PHE A 315 26.69 -7.75 0.69
CA PHE A 315 27.56 -6.65 1.11
C PHE A 315 26.86 -5.64 2.02
N PHE A 316 25.58 -5.84 2.38
CA PHE A 316 24.82 -4.92 3.25
C PHE A 316 24.83 -3.47 2.75
N TYR A 317 24.89 -3.28 1.43
CA TYR A 317 24.90 -1.95 0.81
C TYR A 317 23.49 -1.34 0.82
N ARG A 318 23.38 -0.12 1.37
CA ARG A 318 22.12 0.64 1.46
C ARG A 318 22.12 1.92 0.62
N GLY A 319 23.18 2.17 -0.13
CA GLY A 319 23.29 3.37 -0.96
C GLY A 319 22.52 3.23 -2.28
N LYS A 320 22.67 4.21 -3.16
CA LYS A 320 22.07 4.18 -4.50
C LYS A 320 22.71 3.08 -5.33
N GLY A 321 21.94 2.06 -5.69
CA GLY A 321 22.39 0.93 -6.51
C GLY A 321 22.54 1.27 -7.99
N LEU A 322 22.50 0.25 -8.84
CA LEU A 322 22.39 0.40 -10.29
C LEU A 322 20.94 0.69 -10.72
N ILE A 323 19.97 0.41 -9.85
CA ILE A 323 18.57 0.64 -10.13
C ILE A 323 18.20 2.12 -10.34
N SER A 324 18.99 3.03 -9.76
CA SER A 324 18.82 4.47 -9.95
C SER A 324 19.08 4.94 -11.39
N LEU A 325 19.69 4.10 -12.24
CA LEU A 325 19.90 4.39 -13.66
C LEU A 325 18.64 4.21 -14.51
N VAL A 326 17.71 3.40 -14.04
CA VAL A 326 16.53 3.05 -14.81
C VAL A 326 15.52 4.18 -14.70
N SER A 327 15.32 4.89 -15.81
CA SER A 327 14.37 6.00 -15.88
C SER A 327 12.92 5.52 -15.70
N ASP A 328 12.03 6.40 -15.27
CA ASP A 328 10.59 6.08 -15.16
C ASP A 328 10.00 5.60 -16.50
N SER A 329 10.47 6.17 -17.61
CA SER A 329 10.06 5.75 -18.97
C SER A 329 10.51 4.32 -19.32
N SER A 330 11.65 3.90 -18.79
CA SER A 330 12.18 2.54 -18.93
C SER A 330 11.36 1.56 -18.08
N TRP A 331 10.96 1.97 -16.88
CA TRP A 331 10.12 1.16 -16.01
C TRP A 331 8.71 0.93 -16.55
N GLU A 332 8.08 1.94 -17.14
CA GLU A 332 6.76 1.76 -17.76
C GLU A 332 6.82 0.77 -18.93
N LYS A 333 7.85 0.86 -19.78
CA LYS A 333 8.06 -0.12 -20.88
C LYS A 333 8.28 -1.54 -20.36
N TRP A 334 9.04 -1.69 -19.27
CA TRP A 334 9.25 -2.98 -18.61
C TRP A 334 7.93 -3.53 -18.05
N LEU A 335 7.16 -2.71 -17.34
CA LEU A 335 5.85 -3.08 -16.79
C LEU A 335 4.87 -3.50 -17.89
N GLU A 336 4.76 -2.74 -18.98
CA GLU A 336 3.90 -3.07 -20.11
C GLU A 336 4.26 -4.42 -20.74
N TYR A 337 5.57 -4.70 -20.88
CA TYR A 337 6.05 -5.98 -21.37
C TYR A 337 5.66 -7.13 -20.43
N GLU A 338 5.86 -6.98 -19.12
CA GLU A 338 5.54 -8.03 -18.15
C GLU A 338 4.03 -8.30 -18.05
N VAL A 339 3.21 -7.25 -18.12
CA VAL A 339 1.75 -7.39 -18.21
C VAL A 339 1.36 -8.15 -19.48
N LEU A 340 1.95 -7.80 -20.62
CA LEU A 340 1.66 -8.46 -21.91
C LEU A 340 2.11 -9.93 -21.92
N MET A 341 3.26 -10.25 -21.31
CA MET A 341 3.75 -11.63 -21.21
C MET A 341 2.93 -12.47 -20.25
N SER A 342 2.49 -11.88 -19.14
CA SER A 342 1.60 -12.53 -18.17
C SER A 342 0.24 -12.82 -18.81
N LYS A 343 -0.34 -11.86 -19.54
CA LYS A 343 -1.59 -12.04 -20.30
C LYS A 343 -1.46 -13.08 -21.42
N LYS A 344 -0.32 -13.13 -22.13
CA LYS A 344 -0.09 -14.18 -23.14
C LYS A 344 -0.04 -15.58 -22.54
N GLN A 345 0.65 -15.74 -21.41
CA GLN A 345 0.71 -17.02 -20.70
C GLN A 345 -0.67 -17.41 -20.16
N TYR A 346 -1.41 -16.45 -19.61
CA TYR A 346 -2.80 -16.63 -19.20
C TYR A 346 -3.69 -17.08 -20.36
N ASN A 347 -3.69 -16.38 -21.49
CA ASN A 347 -4.48 -16.75 -22.67
C ASN A 347 -4.10 -18.11 -23.26
N THR A 348 -2.95 -18.69 -22.90
CA THR A 348 -2.54 -20.03 -23.34
C THR A 348 -3.16 -21.14 -22.48
N ILE A 349 -3.62 -20.82 -21.28
CA ILE A 349 -4.23 -21.77 -20.33
C ILE A 349 -5.75 -21.56 -20.18
N THR A 350 -6.31 -20.55 -20.85
CA THR A 350 -7.75 -20.21 -20.90
C THR A 350 -8.26 -20.07 -22.34
N LYS A 351 -7.54 -20.61 -23.33
CA LYS A 351 -7.82 -20.37 -24.76
C LYS A 351 -9.10 -21.07 -25.21
N SER A 352 -9.34 -22.26 -24.70
CA SER A 352 -10.47 -23.09 -25.08
C SER A 352 -11.20 -23.59 -23.84
N ALA A 353 -12.49 -23.89 -24.02
CA ALA A 353 -13.31 -24.38 -22.93
C ALA A 353 -12.87 -25.77 -22.43
N GLU A 354 -12.18 -26.54 -23.27
CA GLU A 354 -11.58 -27.83 -22.92
C GLU A 354 -10.50 -27.72 -21.82
N GLU A 355 -9.88 -26.55 -21.68
CA GLU A 355 -8.82 -26.31 -20.69
C GLU A 355 -9.36 -26.17 -19.25
N LEU A 356 -10.68 -26.00 -19.07
CA LEU A 356 -11.32 -25.74 -17.77
C LEU A 356 -10.85 -26.71 -16.67
N ASN A 357 -10.80 -28.01 -16.97
CA ASN A 357 -10.44 -29.06 -16.01
C ASN A 357 -9.05 -28.89 -15.38
N ASN A 358 -8.07 -28.38 -16.14
CA ASN A 358 -6.70 -28.19 -15.68
C ASN A 358 -6.34 -26.71 -15.47
N SER A 359 -7.27 -25.80 -15.80
CA SER A 359 -7.04 -24.36 -15.81
C SER A 359 -6.59 -23.83 -14.46
N ALA A 360 -7.21 -24.27 -13.35
CA ALA A 360 -6.88 -23.81 -12.00
C ALA A 360 -5.44 -24.17 -11.60
N GLN A 361 -5.04 -25.41 -11.86
CA GLN A 361 -3.68 -25.88 -11.56
C GLN A 361 -2.64 -25.14 -12.39
N ASN A 362 -2.90 -24.94 -13.67
CA ASN A 362 -2.01 -24.21 -14.57
C ASN A 362 -1.94 -22.71 -14.20
N PHE A 363 -3.05 -22.12 -13.80
CA PHE A 363 -3.11 -20.74 -13.33
C PHE A 363 -2.33 -20.57 -12.02
N CYS A 364 -2.48 -21.47 -11.05
CA CYS A 364 -1.68 -21.45 -9.82
C CYS A 364 -0.17 -21.57 -10.10
N LYS A 365 0.22 -22.38 -11.09
CA LYS A 365 1.63 -22.48 -11.55
C LYS A 365 2.10 -21.18 -12.21
N LEU A 366 1.26 -20.54 -13.03
CA LEU A 366 1.56 -19.25 -13.63
C LEU A 366 1.76 -18.17 -12.55
N LEU A 367 0.85 -18.08 -11.57
CA LEU A 367 0.95 -17.14 -10.46
C LEU A 367 2.25 -17.32 -9.66
N ARG A 368 2.62 -18.57 -9.35
CA ARG A 368 3.89 -18.86 -8.69
C ARG A 368 5.08 -18.42 -9.54
N LYS A 369 5.10 -18.77 -10.83
CA LYS A 369 6.18 -18.38 -11.75
C LYS A 369 6.33 -16.86 -11.88
N VAL A 370 5.22 -16.13 -11.95
CA VAL A 370 5.21 -14.67 -12.02
C VAL A 370 5.71 -14.06 -10.70
N TYR A 371 5.26 -14.61 -9.56
CA TYR A 371 5.75 -14.19 -8.24
C TYR A 371 7.27 -14.43 -8.11
N ASP A 372 7.76 -15.64 -8.38
CA ASP A 372 9.19 -15.98 -8.25
C ASP A 372 10.08 -15.09 -9.14
N TYR A 373 9.58 -14.67 -10.30
CA TYR A 373 10.29 -13.76 -11.19
C TYR A 373 10.32 -12.31 -10.67
N LEU A 374 9.22 -11.85 -10.06
CA LEU A 374 9.09 -10.47 -9.56
C LEU A 374 9.57 -10.31 -8.11
N GLU A 375 9.75 -11.38 -7.35
CA GLU A 375 10.20 -11.34 -5.96
C GLU A 375 11.49 -10.53 -5.77
N PRO A 376 12.56 -10.73 -6.59
CA PRO A 376 13.77 -9.90 -6.50
C PRO A 376 13.51 -8.41 -6.72
N PHE A 377 12.51 -8.05 -7.53
CA PHE A 377 12.11 -6.65 -7.74
C PHE A 377 11.36 -6.08 -6.53
N TYR A 378 10.50 -6.88 -5.91
CA TYR A 378 9.73 -6.46 -4.74
C TYR A 378 10.58 -6.26 -3.49
N GLU A 379 11.66 -7.02 -3.32
CA GLU A 379 12.58 -6.87 -2.19
C GLU A 379 13.46 -5.61 -2.25
N LEU A 380 13.55 -4.92 -3.40
CA LEU A 380 14.41 -3.75 -3.51
C LEU A 380 13.83 -2.54 -2.77
N ASP A 381 14.57 -2.06 -1.79
CA ASP A 381 14.23 -0.86 -1.02
C ASP A 381 14.67 0.41 -1.77
N TYR A 382 13.84 0.86 -2.72
CA TYR A 382 14.04 2.13 -3.41
C TYR A 382 12.69 2.89 -3.50
N PRO A 383 12.55 4.07 -2.85
CA PRO A 383 11.27 4.77 -2.71
C PRO A 383 10.55 5.04 -4.03
N ASN A 384 11.31 5.35 -5.09
CA ASN A 384 10.73 5.65 -6.40
C ASN A 384 10.09 4.41 -7.08
N LEU A 385 10.35 3.19 -6.60
CA LEU A 385 9.75 1.97 -7.14
C LEU A 385 8.44 1.59 -6.47
N GLU A 386 8.09 2.15 -5.30
CA GLU A 386 6.87 1.78 -4.60
C GLU A 386 5.63 1.92 -5.50
N GLY A 387 5.55 3.02 -6.24
CA GLY A 387 4.48 3.24 -7.21
C GLY A 387 4.45 2.18 -8.33
N LEU A 388 5.62 1.69 -8.76
CA LEU A 388 5.73 0.62 -9.75
C LEU A 388 5.35 -0.75 -9.16
N LYS A 389 5.74 -1.05 -7.92
CA LYS A 389 5.35 -2.28 -7.20
C LYS A 389 3.83 -2.36 -7.02
N LEU A 390 3.17 -1.23 -6.72
CA LEU A 390 1.71 -1.17 -6.68
C LEU A 390 1.09 -1.37 -8.07
N LYS A 391 1.68 -0.77 -9.11
CA LYS A 391 1.24 -0.97 -10.50
C LYS A 391 1.40 -2.42 -10.96
N THR A 392 2.49 -3.12 -10.61
CA THR A 392 2.66 -4.55 -10.93
C THR A 392 1.63 -5.41 -10.20
N CYS A 393 1.39 -5.13 -8.91
CA CYS A 393 0.34 -5.80 -8.14
C CYS A 393 -1.04 -5.65 -8.80
N SER A 394 -1.41 -4.42 -9.17
CA SER A 394 -2.70 -4.11 -9.79
C SER A 394 -2.84 -4.66 -11.21
N LYS A 395 -1.91 -4.34 -12.12
CA LYS A 395 -2.01 -4.67 -13.54
C LYS A 395 -1.70 -6.14 -13.87
N ILE A 396 -1.02 -6.86 -12.96
CA ILE A 396 -0.69 -8.28 -13.15
C ILE A 396 -1.56 -9.13 -12.24
N PHE A 397 -1.36 -9.09 -10.92
CA PHE A 397 -2.02 -10.03 -10.01
C PHE A 397 -3.53 -9.80 -9.93
N LEU A 398 -3.98 -8.59 -9.56
CA LEU A 398 -5.42 -8.29 -9.45
C LEU A 398 -6.14 -8.52 -10.77
N GLN A 399 -5.57 -8.05 -11.88
CA GLN A 399 -6.15 -8.26 -13.20
C GLN A 399 -6.24 -9.75 -13.55
N LEU A 400 -5.18 -10.54 -13.37
CA LEU A 400 -5.21 -11.98 -13.65
C LEU A 400 -6.24 -12.72 -12.79
N PHE A 401 -6.38 -12.35 -11.51
CA PHE A 401 -7.38 -12.98 -10.65
C PHE A 401 -8.80 -12.71 -11.13
N ASN A 402 -9.10 -11.47 -11.53
CA ASN A 402 -10.40 -11.08 -12.04
C ASN A 402 -10.69 -11.74 -13.40
N ASP A 403 -9.71 -11.69 -14.32
CA ASP A 403 -9.82 -12.31 -15.64
C ASP A 403 -10.06 -13.83 -15.51
N TYR A 404 -9.40 -14.50 -14.56
CA TYR A 404 -9.59 -15.93 -14.32
C TYR A 404 -10.97 -16.26 -13.73
N LEU A 405 -11.45 -15.46 -12.77
CA LEU A 405 -12.79 -15.63 -12.21
C LEU A 405 -13.85 -15.51 -13.31
N ASP A 406 -13.75 -14.47 -14.14
CA ASP A 406 -14.66 -14.26 -15.28
C ASP A 406 -14.62 -15.44 -16.25
N PHE A 407 -13.44 -15.94 -16.59
CA PHE A 407 -13.29 -17.15 -17.42
C PHE A 407 -14.03 -18.35 -16.82
N VAL A 408 -13.80 -18.69 -15.54
CA VAL A 408 -14.42 -19.88 -14.93
C VAL A 408 -15.94 -19.73 -14.87
N MET A 409 -16.45 -18.54 -14.55
CA MET A 409 -17.88 -18.31 -14.44
C MET A 409 -18.59 -18.37 -15.80
N THR A 410 -17.99 -17.80 -16.85
CA THR A 410 -18.60 -17.71 -18.19
C THR A 410 -18.32 -18.90 -19.10
N CYS A 411 -17.24 -19.66 -18.88
CA CYS A 411 -16.82 -20.74 -19.75
C CYS A 411 -17.85 -21.89 -19.78
N ASP A 412 -18.22 -22.32 -20.99
CA ASP A 412 -18.96 -23.56 -21.21
C ASP A 412 -18.13 -24.56 -22.02
N ALA A 413 -17.60 -25.56 -21.33
CA ALA A 413 -16.86 -26.70 -21.87
C ALA A 413 -17.75 -27.80 -22.46
N LEU A 414 -19.08 -27.68 -22.34
CA LEU A 414 -20.02 -28.66 -22.87
C LEU A 414 -20.40 -28.27 -24.30
N GLY A 415 -20.44 -29.24 -25.20
CA GLY A 415 -20.99 -29.03 -26.55
C GLY A 415 -22.51 -28.85 -26.55
N GLU A 416 -23.09 -28.62 -27.73
CA GLU A 416 -24.55 -28.39 -27.88
C GLU A 416 -25.43 -29.52 -27.32
N ASN A 417 -24.94 -30.77 -27.34
CA ASN A 417 -25.64 -31.94 -26.80
C ASN A 417 -24.98 -32.43 -25.52
N HIS A 418 -25.51 -32.04 -24.36
CA HIS A 418 -25.03 -32.47 -23.06
C HIS A 418 -26.16 -32.93 -22.13
N SER A 419 -25.82 -33.75 -21.13
CA SER A 419 -26.76 -34.25 -20.13
C SER A 419 -26.80 -33.31 -18.91
N LYS A 420 -27.89 -33.37 -18.13
CA LYS A 420 -27.99 -32.67 -16.84
C LYS A 420 -26.86 -33.05 -15.87
N GLU A 421 -26.38 -34.30 -15.98
CA GLU A 421 -25.26 -34.79 -15.18
C GLU A 421 -23.94 -34.13 -15.62
N ASN A 422 -23.73 -33.93 -16.92
CA ASN A 422 -22.55 -33.21 -17.42
C ASN A 422 -22.55 -31.75 -16.94
N GLU A 423 -23.70 -31.07 -16.90
CA GLU A 423 -23.82 -29.71 -16.35
C GLU A 423 -23.46 -29.66 -14.87
N LEU A 424 -23.91 -30.65 -14.08
CA LEU A 424 -23.56 -30.75 -12.67
C LEU A 424 -22.06 -30.96 -12.50
N GLN A 425 -21.47 -31.89 -13.26
CA GLN A 425 -20.01 -32.15 -13.22
C GLN A 425 -19.21 -30.90 -13.59
N GLN A 426 -19.60 -30.18 -14.64
CA GLN A 426 -18.94 -28.93 -15.01
C GLN A 426 -19.03 -27.89 -13.89
N THR A 427 -20.20 -27.74 -13.25
CA THR A 427 -20.37 -26.78 -12.14
C THR A 427 -19.52 -27.17 -10.92
N LEU A 428 -19.41 -28.46 -10.65
CA LEU A 428 -18.53 -29.00 -9.62
C LEU A 428 -17.04 -28.72 -9.91
N ILE A 429 -16.61 -28.85 -11.17
CA ILE A 429 -15.26 -28.47 -11.62
C ILE A 429 -15.04 -26.95 -11.49
N LYS A 430 -16.04 -26.13 -11.81
CA LYS A 430 -15.98 -24.67 -11.59
C LYS A 430 -15.79 -24.35 -10.10
N LEU A 431 -16.58 -24.96 -9.22
CA LEU A 431 -16.44 -24.81 -7.76
C LEU A 431 -15.03 -25.18 -7.29
N GLN A 432 -14.50 -26.31 -7.76
CA GLN A 432 -13.12 -26.72 -7.48
C GLN A 432 -12.10 -25.65 -7.88
N SER A 433 -12.25 -25.15 -9.09
CA SER A 433 -11.31 -24.24 -9.72
C SER A 433 -11.27 -22.90 -9.00
N VAL A 434 -12.45 -22.34 -8.68
CA VAL A 434 -12.56 -21.09 -7.91
C VAL A 434 -12.03 -21.27 -6.50
N ALA A 435 -12.36 -22.36 -5.81
CA ALA A 435 -11.86 -22.62 -4.46
C ALA A 435 -10.33 -22.76 -4.42
N MET A 436 -9.76 -23.53 -5.36
CA MET A 436 -8.31 -23.72 -5.45
C MET A 436 -7.56 -22.40 -5.66
N VAL A 437 -8.08 -21.55 -6.55
CA VAL A 437 -7.45 -20.25 -6.82
C VAL A 437 -7.67 -19.27 -5.68
N ARG A 438 -8.82 -19.26 -5.02
CA ARG A 438 -9.08 -18.49 -3.80
C ARG A 438 -8.05 -18.81 -2.70
N ASP A 439 -7.78 -20.10 -2.48
CA ASP A 439 -6.78 -20.52 -1.49
C ASP A 439 -5.37 -20.08 -1.90
N LYS A 440 -5.07 -20.08 -3.21
CA LYS A 440 -3.78 -19.56 -3.71
C LYS A 440 -3.66 -18.04 -3.55
N ILE A 441 -4.73 -17.28 -3.78
CA ILE A 441 -4.77 -15.83 -3.55
C ILE A 441 -4.56 -15.55 -2.07
N TYR A 442 -5.21 -16.32 -1.19
CA TYR A 442 -5.01 -16.21 0.26
C TYR A 442 -3.56 -16.52 0.67
N GLU A 443 -2.94 -17.58 0.13
CA GLU A 443 -1.53 -17.89 0.37
C GLU A 443 -0.60 -16.74 -0.07
N LEU A 444 -0.88 -16.12 -1.23
CA LEU A 444 -0.13 -14.96 -1.71
C LEU A 444 -0.35 -13.73 -0.83
N SER A 445 -1.56 -13.51 -0.33
CA SER A 445 -1.89 -12.38 0.55
C SER A 445 -1.04 -12.32 1.83
N GLN A 446 -0.54 -13.47 2.28
CA GLN A 446 0.28 -13.62 3.49
C GLN A 446 1.78 -13.52 3.22
N GLN A 447 2.21 -13.40 1.95
CA GLN A 447 3.63 -13.21 1.63
C GLN A 447 4.08 -11.82 2.06
N PHE A 448 5.29 -11.74 2.62
CA PHE A 448 5.87 -10.51 3.17
C PHE A 448 5.74 -9.31 2.22
N VAL A 449 6.06 -9.52 0.94
CA VAL A 449 5.93 -8.50 -0.13
C VAL A 449 4.53 -7.87 -0.19
N PHE A 450 3.47 -8.69 -0.18
CA PHE A 450 2.11 -8.17 -0.32
C PHE A 450 1.58 -7.59 0.99
N VAL A 451 2.09 -8.05 2.13
CA VAL A 451 1.85 -7.42 3.43
C VAL A 451 2.45 -6.01 3.47
N GLU A 452 3.70 -5.84 3.04
CA GLU A 452 4.33 -4.52 2.94
C GLU A 452 3.57 -3.60 1.98
N LEU A 453 3.20 -4.08 0.80
CA LEU A 453 2.40 -3.29 -0.14
C LEU A 453 1.04 -2.90 0.43
N THR A 454 0.40 -3.77 1.23
CA THR A 454 -0.84 -3.45 1.93
C THR A 454 -0.63 -2.30 2.92
N ASN A 455 0.47 -2.31 3.67
CA ASN A 455 0.80 -1.23 4.60
C ASN A 455 1.04 0.09 3.85
N VAL A 456 1.78 0.06 2.74
CA VAL A 456 2.00 1.25 1.90
C VAL A 456 0.68 1.84 1.38
N VAL A 457 -0.27 1.01 0.94
CA VAL A 457 -1.60 1.48 0.51
C VAL A 457 -2.39 2.06 1.69
N ASN A 458 -2.39 1.38 2.83
CA ASN A 458 -3.09 1.84 4.02
C ASN A 458 -2.57 3.20 4.51
N GLU A 459 -1.24 3.41 4.49
CA GLU A 459 -0.61 4.68 4.85
C GLU A 459 -0.93 5.79 3.84
N ARG A 460 -0.91 5.49 2.54
CA ARG A 460 -1.16 6.48 1.48
C ARG A 460 -2.64 6.88 1.36
N GLU A 461 -3.55 5.95 1.59
CA GLU A 461 -5.00 6.18 1.45
C GLU A 461 -5.74 6.43 2.77
N ASP A 462 -5.06 6.36 3.91
CA ASP A 462 -5.64 6.41 5.26
C ASP A 462 -6.77 5.37 5.44
N LYS A 463 -6.47 4.12 5.04
CA LYS A 463 -7.40 2.98 5.10
C LYS A 463 -6.85 1.84 5.94
N ARG A 464 -7.70 0.84 6.18
CA ARG A 464 -7.38 -0.35 6.98
C ARG A 464 -7.74 -1.63 6.23
N TYR A 465 -7.21 -1.77 5.03
CA TYR A 465 -7.27 -3.04 4.30
C TYR A 465 -6.52 -4.11 5.08
N ILE A 466 -7.13 -5.30 5.16
CA ILE A 466 -6.48 -6.48 5.75
C ILE A 466 -5.40 -6.99 4.80
N THR A 467 -5.69 -6.95 3.49
CA THR A 467 -4.77 -7.30 2.43
C THR A 467 -5.13 -6.52 1.16
N ILE A 468 -4.14 -6.22 0.32
CA ILE A 468 -4.33 -5.64 -1.01
C ILE A 468 -5.20 -6.50 -1.94
N PHE A 469 -5.42 -7.77 -1.62
CA PHE A 469 -6.27 -8.69 -2.38
C PHE A 469 -7.69 -8.86 -1.81
N GLN A 470 -8.10 -8.02 -0.85
CA GLN A 470 -9.34 -8.20 -0.08
C GLN A 470 -10.58 -8.27 -0.99
N ASP A 471 -10.76 -7.31 -1.90
CA ASP A 471 -11.93 -7.27 -2.79
C ASP A 471 -12.02 -8.52 -3.69
N VAL A 472 -10.88 -9.00 -4.20
CA VAL A 472 -10.82 -10.20 -5.05
C VAL A 472 -11.15 -11.45 -4.22
N LEU A 473 -10.63 -11.56 -3.00
CA LEU A 473 -10.97 -12.67 -2.12
C LEU A 473 -12.47 -12.70 -1.83
N ASP A 474 -13.07 -11.53 -1.55
CA ASP A 474 -14.49 -11.40 -1.30
C ASP A 474 -15.34 -11.78 -2.52
N ASP A 475 -14.90 -11.42 -3.73
CA ASP A 475 -15.60 -11.79 -4.97
C ASP A 475 -15.53 -13.30 -5.23
N TYR A 476 -14.38 -13.95 -5.02
CA TYR A 476 -14.26 -15.40 -5.12
C TYR A 476 -15.14 -16.12 -4.10
N GLU A 477 -15.17 -15.64 -2.85
CA GLU A 477 -16.02 -16.20 -1.80
C GLU A 477 -17.50 -16.04 -2.08
N ARG A 478 -17.91 -14.89 -2.67
CA ARG A 478 -19.28 -14.65 -3.09
C ARG A 478 -19.71 -15.61 -4.19
N ASN A 479 -18.89 -15.77 -5.24
CA ASN A 479 -19.19 -16.70 -6.34
C ASN A 479 -19.26 -18.16 -5.88
N ILE A 480 -18.43 -18.56 -4.92
CA ILE A 480 -18.51 -19.89 -4.29
C ILE A 480 -19.85 -20.07 -3.58
N ARG A 481 -20.22 -19.12 -2.71
CA ARG A 481 -21.35 -19.23 -1.79
C ARG A 481 -22.71 -19.00 -2.45
N ASP A 482 -22.80 -18.01 -3.33
CA ASP A 482 -24.07 -17.51 -3.82
C ASP A 482 -24.39 -18.06 -5.21
N ASP A 483 -23.40 -18.20 -6.10
CA ASP A 483 -23.64 -18.64 -7.47
C ASP A 483 -23.45 -20.17 -7.62
N LEU A 484 -22.25 -20.67 -7.34
CA LEU A 484 -21.90 -22.07 -7.60
C LEU A 484 -22.59 -23.03 -6.63
N GLN A 485 -22.63 -22.70 -5.33
CA GLN A 485 -23.34 -23.51 -4.33
C GLN A 485 -24.81 -23.69 -4.70
N ASN A 486 -25.51 -22.59 -4.97
CA ASN A 486 -26.93 -22.60 -5.32
C ASN A 486 -27.18 -23.31 -6.66
N ALA A 487 -26.30 -23.12 -7.63
CA ALA A 487 -26.42 -23.78 -8.93
C ALA A 487 -26.23 -25.32 -8.81
N ILE A 488 -25.36 -25.79 -7.91
CA ILE A 488 -25.23 -27.22 -7.59
C ILE A 488 -26.53 -27.73 -6.95
N ILE A 489 -27.01 -27.05 -5.88
CA ILE A 489 -28.24 -27.42 -5.16
C ILE A 489 -29.42 -27.53 -6.13
N HIS A 490 -29.62 -26.53 -7.00
CA HIS A 490 -30.70 -26.51 -7.98
C HIS A 490 -30.60 -27.65 -9.00
N ARG A 491 -29.40 -27.93 -9.53
CA ARG A 491 -29.19 -29.04 -10.48
C ARG A 491 -29.47 -30.39 -9.82
N VAL A 492 -28.96 -30.61 -8.61
CA VAL A 492 -29.21 -31.83 -7.83
C VAL A 492 -30.70 -31.98 -7.54
N GLN A 493 -31.39 -30.91 -7.12
CA GLN A 493 -32.83 -30.92 -6.89
C GLN A 493 -33.61 -31.32 -8.16
N LYS A 494 -33.22 -30.81 -9.33
CA LYS A 494 -33.87 -31.15 -10.61
C LYS A 494 -33.68 -32.64 -10.94
N MET A 495 -32.46 -33.16 -10.81
CA MET A 495 -32.15 -34.57 -11.05
C MET A 495 -32.87 -35.49 -10.05
N MET A 496 -32.94 -35.09 -8.78
CA MET A 496 -33.67 -35.79 -7.73
C MET A 496 -35.17 -35.88 -8.04
N LYS A 497 -35.80 -34.76 -8.40
CA LYS A 497 -37.22 -34.73 -8.78
C LYS A 497 -37.53 -35.67 -9.96
N ASP A 498 -36.65 -35.72 -10.96
CA ASP A 498 -36.79 -36.64 -12.09
C ASP A 498 -36.69 -38.11 -11.63
N SER A 499 -35.75 -38.42 -10.74
CA SER A 499 -35.56 -39.78 -10.20
C SER A 499 -36.71 -40.26 -9.30
N LEU A 500 -37.44 -39.34 -8.66
CA LEU A 500 -38.55 -39.63 -7.75
C LEU A 500 -39.94 -39.64 -8.43
N GLN A 501 -40.02 -39.45 -9.76
CA GLN A 501 -41.31 -39.49 -10.47
C GLN A 501 -42.05 -40.83 -10.33
N GLY A 502 -41.30 -41.94 -10.25
CA GLY A 502 -41.88 -43.26 -9.98
C GLY A 502 -42.43 -43.34 -8.56
N TYR A 503 -41.67 -42.86 -7.58
CA TYR A 503 -42.06 -42.87 -6.17
C TYR A 503 -43.29 -42.00 -5.90
N PHE A 504 -43.41 -40.85 -6.56
CA PHE A 504 -44.60 -39.99 -6.45
C PHE A 504 -45.90 -40.69 -6.84
N LYS A 505 -45.84 -41.70 -7.72
CA LYS A 505 -47.02 -42.44 -8.21
C LYS A 505 -47.37 -43.65 -7.33
N VAL A 506 -46.58 -43.94 -6.29
CA VAL A 506 -46.86 -45.02 -5.36
C VAL A 506 -48.15 -44.72 -4.62
N ASN A 507 -49.14 -45.60 -4.76
CA ASN A 507 -50.46 -45.49 -4.15
C ASN A 507 -50.75 -46.63 -3.15
N THR A 508 -49.76 -47.46 -2.85
CA THR A 508 -49.89 -48.63 -1.98
C THR A 508 -49.76 -48.33 -0.49
N TRP A 509 -49.65 -47.06 -0.09
CA TRP A 509 -49.45 -46.59 1.30
C TRP A 509 -50.47 -47.08 2.34
N VAL A 510 -51.67 -47.49 1.91
CA VAL A 510 -52.73 -48.07 2.77
C VAL A 510 -52.83 -49.59 2.62
N LEU A 511 -52.27 -50.15 1.54
CA LEU A 511 -52.32 -51.57 1.18
C LEU A 511 -51.07 -52.33 1.62
N THR A 512 -50.07 -51.63 2.15
CA THR A 512 -48.85 -52.24 2.69
C THR A 512 -49.20 -53.05 3.94
N GLU A 513 -49.22 -54.38 3.80
CA GLU A 513 -49.24 -55.34 4.89
C GLU A 513 -47.87 -56.04 4.90
N LEU A 514 -47.06 -55.77 5.93
CA LEU A 514 -45.74 -56.36 6.08
C LEU A 514 -45.83 -57.65 6.91
N PRO A 515 -45.22 -58.77 6.48
CA PRO A 515 -45.00 -59.92 7.35
C PRO A 515 -44.10 -59.51 8.53
N GLU A 516 -44.44 -59.92 9.75
CA GLU A 516 -43.77 -59.50 11.00
C GLU A 516 -42.26 -59.84 11.09
N ASP A 517 -41.75 -60.70 10.18
CA ASP A 517 -40.39 -61.26 10.21
C ASP A 517 -39.43 -60.79 9.09
N GLU A 518 -39.85 -59.91 8.17
CA GLU A 518 -38.96 -59.43 7.10
C GLU A 518 -38.21 -58.15 7.49
N LYS A 519 -36.89 -58.13 7.22
CA LYS A 519 -36.10 -56.90 7.27
C LYS A 519 -36.68 -55.92 6.25
N LEU A 520 -37.32 -54.87 6.76
CA LEU A 520 -37.80 -53.73 6.00
C LEU A 520 -36.71 -53.18 5.08
N THR A 521 -36.98 -53.18 3.77
CA THR A 521 -36.11 -52.60 2.74
C THR A 521 -36.76 -51.34 2.16
N PRO A 522 -35.99 -50.39 1.62
CA PRO A 522 -36.57 -49.19 1.00
C PRO A 522 -37.42 -49.57 -0.22
N THR A 523 -38.46 -48.78 -0.49
CA THR A 523 -39.35 -48.92 -1.63
C THR A 523 -38.55 -48.94 -2.94
N PRO A 524 -38.76 -49.90 -3.86
CA PRO A 524 -37.96 -50.05 -5.08
C PRO A 524 -37.85 -48.77 -5.92
N GLU A 525 -38.92 -47.98 -5.98
CA GLU A 525 -39.03 -46.72 -6.71
C GLU A 525 -38.11 -45.61 -6.16
N VAL A 526 -37.61 -45.74 -4.92
CA VAL A 526 -36.69 -44.78 -4.27
C VAL A 526 -35.22 -45.11 -4.55
N ILE A 527 -34.90 -46.37 -4.90
CA ILE A 527 -33.53 -46.87 -5.08
C ILE A 527 -32.76 -46.05 -6.14
N SER A 528 -33.44 -45.64 -7.21
CA SER A 528 -32.86 -44.78 -8.26
C SER A 528 -32.34 -43.46 -7.68
N CYS A 529 -33.15 -42.79 -6.86
CA CYS A 529 -32.76 -41.56 -6.17
C CYS A 529 -31.60 -41.77 -5.18
N ILE A 530 -31.62 -42.86 -4.41
CA ILE A 530 -30.53 -43.19 -3.48
C ILE A 530 -29.21 -43.38 -4.23
N SER A 531 -29.24 -44.12 -5.35
CA SER A 531 -28.05 -44.35 -6.17
C SER A 531 -27.50 -43.06 -6.79
N LEU A 532 -28.39 -42.17 -7.24
CA LEU A 532 -28.05 -40.85 -7.76
C LEU A 532 -27.38 -39.98 -6.68
N LEU A 533 -28.00 -39.86 -5.51
CA LEU A 533 -27.48 -39.05 -4.41
C LEU A 533 -26.12 -39.57 -3.94
N LYS A 534 -25.96 -40.88 -3.73
CA LYS A 534 -24.66 -41.46 -3.37
C LYS A 534 -23.57 -41.11 -4.38
N ARG A 535 -23.88 -41.17 -5.68
CA ARG A 535 -22.93 -40.80 -6.74
C ARG A 535 -22.59 -39.31 -6.71
N VAL A 536 -23.59 -38.44 -6.64
CA VAL A 536 -23.42 -36.98 -6.57
C VAL A 536 -22.60 -36.57 -5.35
N ILE A 537 -22.91 -37.14 -4.18
CA ILE A 537 -22.24 -36.83 -2.93
C ILE A 537 -20.81 -37.37 -2.91
N SER A 538 -20.58 -38.57 -3.43
CA SER A 538 -19.22 -39.08 -3.61
C SER A 538 -18.38 -38.16 -4.49
N ASN A 539 -18.97 -37.60 -5.56
CA ASN A 539 -18.28 -36.63 -6.40
C ASN A 539 -18.00 -35.35 -5.60
N LEU A 540 -19.01 -34.78 -4.93
CA LEU A 540 -18.87 -33.59 -4.07
C LEU A 540 -17.75 -33.73 -3.03
N ASP A 541 -17.69 -34.87 -2.36
CA ASP A 541 -16.70 -35.16 -1.31
C ASP A 541 -15.27 -35.31 -1.87
N SER A 542 -15.11 -35.59 -3.16
CA SER A 542 -13.81 -35.79 -3.82
C SER A 542 -13.18 -34.53 -4.44
N ILE A 543 -13.92 -33.43 -4.51
CA ILE A 543 -13.54 -32.24 -5.29
C ILE A 543 -12.51 -31.35 -4.57
N GLY A 544 -12.14 -31.64 -3.32
CA GLY A 544 -11.06 -30.92 -2.63
C GLY A 544 -11.42 -29.48 -2.26
N VAL A 545 -12.70 -29.19 -2.05
CA VAL A 545 -13.22 -27.92 -1.54
C VAL A 545 -13.31 -27.94 -0.01
N SER A 546 -13.39 -26.76 0.62
CA SER A 546 -13.56 -26.67 2.08
C SER A 546 -14.78 -27.45 2.55
N TYR A 547 -14.59 -28.21 3.63
CA TYR A 547 -15.64 -29.01 4.26
C TYR A 547 -16.89 -28.18 4.61
N SER A 548 -16.71 -26.91 4.97
CA SER A 548 -17.82 -26.00 5.27
C SER A 548 -18.75 -25.76 4.07
N VAL A 549 -18.20 -25.71 2.86
CA VAL A 549 -18.98 -25.51 1.63
C VAL A 549 -19.74 -26.79 1.29
N THR A 550 -19.05 -27.93 1.33
CA THR A 550 -19.67 -29.25 1.12
C THR A 550 -20.82 -29.51 2.09
N LEU A 551 -20.63 -29.20 3.38
CA LEU A 551 -21.64 -29.38 4.39
C LEU A 551 -22.89 -28.52 4.12
N LYS A 552 -22.72 -27.25 3.76
CA LYS A 552 -23.84 -26.36 3.39
C LYS A 552 -24.61 -26.86 2.17
N ILE A 553 -23.93 -27.40 1.16
CA ILE A 553 -24.61 -28.00 -0.01
C ILE A 553 -25.44 -29.21 0.42
N LYS A 554 -24.87 -30.10 1.25
CA LYS A 554 -25.57 -31.29 1.76
C LYS A 554 -26.78 -30.91 2.61
N ASP A 555 -26.62 -29.92 3.48
CA ASP A 555 -27.68 -29.39 4.35
C ASP A 555 -28.86 -28.82 3.55
N GLU A 556 -28.57 -28.00 2.54
CA GLU A 556 -29.63 -27.46 1.68
C GLU A 556 -30.32 -28.54 0.82
N ILE A 557 -29.57 -29.55 0.36
CA ILE A 557 -30.17 -30.71 -0.32
C ILE A 557 -31.09 -31.48 0.64
N LEU A 558 -30.71 -31.64 1.92
CA LEU A 558 -31.55 -32.25 2.94
C LEU A 558 -32.86 -31.47 3.11
N ASN A 559 -32.79 -30.14 3.21
CA ASN A 559 -33.98 -29.28 3.26
C ASN A 559 -34.90 -29.49 2.04
N ARG A 560 -34.33 -29.68 0.84
CA ARG A 560 -35.11 -29.99 -0.38
C ARG A 560 -35.73 -31.39 -0.36
N ILE A 561 -35.05 -32.36 0.26
CA ILE A 561 -35.57 -33.73 0.46
C ILE A 561 -36.74 -33.70 1.44
N VAL A 562 -36.57 -33.07 2.61
CA VAL A 562 -37.62 -32.88 3.63
C VAL A 562 -38.87 -32.32 2.98
N ASN A 563 -38.75 -31.17 2.30
CA ASN A 563 -39.88 -30.52 1.65
C ASN A 563 -40.56 -31.42 0.62
N TYR A 564 -39.80 -32.20 -0.17
CA TYR A 564 -40.38 -33.14 -1.13
C TYR A 564 -41.19 -34.25 -0.43
N PHE A 565 -40.61 -34.88 0.60
CA PHE A 565 -41.27 -35.97 1.33
C PHE A 565 -42.52 -35.50 2.09
N VAL A 566 -42.45 -34.32 2.73
CA VAL A 566 -43.60 -33.75 3.45
C VAL A 566 -44.67 -33.31 2.47
N GLU A 567 -44.39 -32.40 1.54
CA GLU A 567 -45.43 -31.80 0.69
C GLU A 567 -45.93 -32.73 -0.41
N SER A 568 -45.05 -33.53 -1.03
CA SER A 568 -45.40 -34.31 -2.21
C SER A 568 -45.82 -35.75 -1.90
N ILE A 569 -45.50 -36.28 -0.71
CA ILE A 569 -45.80 -37.67 -0.34
C ILE A 569 -46.73 -37.71 0.87
N LEU A 570 -46.29 -37.23 2.04
CA LEU A 570 -47.07 -37.26 3.29
C LEU A 570 -48.35 -36.43 3.17
N LYS A 571 -48.19 -35.19 2.72
CA LYS A 571 -49.11 -34.32 1.97
C LYS A 571 -50.37 -34.96 1.38
N LEU A 572 -50.12 -35.83 0.42
CA LEU A 572 -51.08 -36.15 -0.64
C LEU A 572 -51.65 -37.56 -0.53
N ASN A 573 -51.12 -38.37 0.38
CA ASN A 573 -51.48 -39.78 0.52
C ASN A 573 -52.14 -40.06 1.86
N LYS A 574 -52.82 -41.21 1.91
CA LYS A 574 -53.29 -41.80 3.16
C LYS A 574 -52.33 -42.92 3.57
N PHE A 575 -52.12 -43.08 4.87
CA PHE A 575 -51.16 -44.05 5.40
C PHE A 575 -51.83 -44.94 6.44
N ASN A 576 -51.54 -46.25 6.38
CA ASN A 576 -51.77 -47.16 7.51
C ASN A 576 -50.49 -47.22 8.39
N GLN A 577 -50.51 -47.99 9.49
CA GLN A 577 -49.37 -48.06 10.42
C GLN A 577 -48.07 -48.51 9.74
N GLN A 578 -48.16 -49.47 8.81
CA GLN A 578 -47.01 -50.03 8.12
C GLN A 578 -46.50 -49.12 6.99
N GLY A 579 -47.40 -48.46 6.27
CA GLY A 579 -47.08 -47.45 5.27
C GLY A 579 -46.38 -46.24 5.87
N LEU A 580 -46.76 -45.81 7.08
CA LEU A 580 -46.07 -44.72 7.79
C LEU A 580 -44.64 -45.13 8.20
N LYS A 581 -44.45 -46.38 8.66
CA LYS A 581 -43.12 -46.94 8.93
C LYS A 581 -42.28 -47.07 7.65
N GLN A 582 -42.88 -47.49 6.54
CA GLN A 582 -42.18 -47.56 5.24
C GLN A 582 -41.75 -46.17 4.77
N PHE A 583 -42.60 -45.16 4.93
CA PHE A 583 -42.24 -43.76 4.65
C PHE A 583 -41.03 -43.30 5.47
N GLU A 584 -41.01 -43.58 6.77
CA GLU A 584 -39.87 -43.26 7.66
C GLU A 584 -38.58 -43.92 7.19
N ILE A 585 -38.64 -45.19 6.77
CA ILE A 585 -37.50 -45.96 6.27
C ILE A 585 -36.98 -45.40 4.94
N ASP A 586 -37.89 -45.10 4.00
CA ASP A 586 -37.53 -44.51 2.72
C ASP A 586 -36.85 -43.15 2.91
N TYR A 587 -37.44 -42.30 3.76
CA TYR A 587 -36.88 -40.99 4.11
C TYR A 587 -35.50 -41.12 4.75
N THR A 588 -35.37 -41.96 5.77
CA THR A 588 -34.11 -42.19 6.50
C THR A 588 -33.02 -42.73 5.57
N THR A 589 -33.38 -43.62 4.63
CA THR A 589 -32.42 -44.17 3.66
C THR A 589 -31.96 -43.12 2.65
N VAL A 590 -32.85 -42.26 2.18
CA VAL A 590 -32.51 -41.13 1.30
C VAL A 590 -31.64 -40.10 2.04
N ARG A 591 -31.97 -39.78 3.29
CA ARG A 591 -31.17 -38.94 4.18
C ARG A 591 -29.74 -39.49 4.34
N HIS A 592 -29.61 -40.79 4.63
CA HIS A 592 -28.30 -41.44 4.77
C HIS A 592 -27.48 -41.44 3.47
N ALA A 593 -28.11 -41.27 2.30
CA ALA A 593 -27.39 -41.12 1.03
C ALA A 593 -26.58 -39.80 0.96
N LEU A 594 -26.89 -38.81 1.79
CA LEU A 594 -26.16 -37.54 1.89
C LEU A 594 -24.83 -37.65 2.64
N ASN A 595 -24.60 -38.76 3.36
CA ASN A 595 -23.37 -38.99 4.13
C ASN A 595 -23.01 -37.77 5.00
N LEU A 596 -23.98 -37.30 5.78
CA LEU A 596 -23.82 -36.25 6.78
C LEU A 596 -23.17 -36.83 8.05
N PRO A 597 -22.43 -36.03 8.84
CA PRO A 597 -21.86 -36.49 10.11
C PRO A 597 -22.93 -36.99 11.08
N ASP A 598 -22.57 -37.96 11.93
CA ASP A 598 -23.49 -38.59 12.89
C ASP A 598 -24.12 -37.59 13.87
N ASN A 599 -23.41 -36.52 14.21
CA ASN A 599 -23.88 -35.46 15.12
C ASN A 599 -24.41 -34.22 14.39
N PHE A 600 -24.69 -34.31 13.09
CA PHE A 600 -25.21 -33.17 12.34
C PHE A 600 -26.71 -32.99 12.61
N GLU A 601 -27.07 -31.86 13.23
CA GLU A 601 -28.45 -31.51 13.51
C GLU A 601 -28.99 -30.53 12.46
N ASN A 602 -30.09 -30.92 11.82
CA ASN A 602 -30.85 -30.06 10.92
C ASN A 602 -32.28 -29.92 11.45
N ALA A 603 -32.76 -28.69 11.59
CA ALA A 603 -34.07 -28.41 12.17
C ALA A 603 -35.23 -28.99 11.34
N GLN A 604 -35.13 -28.93 10.01
CA GLN A 604 -36.15 -29.46 9.09
C GLN A 604 -36.19 -31.00 9.11
N ASP A 605 -35.04 -31.65 9.28
CA ASP A 605 -34.93 -33.10 9.44
C ASP A 605 -35.59 -33.57 10.74
N GLN A 606 -35.33 -32.88 11.85
CA GLN A 606 -35.97 -33.14 13.13
C GLN A 606 -37.49 -32.94 13.07
N LEU A 607 -37.96 -31.92 12.36
CA LEU A 607 -39.39 -31.65 12.14
C LEU A 607 -40.09 -32.86 11.51
N VAL A 608 -39.49 -33.53 10.53
CA VAL A 608 -40.09 -34.73 9.91
C VAL A 608 -40.28 -35.85 10.94
N PHE A 609 -39.28 -36.14 11.77
CA PHE A 609 -39.39 -37.17 12.80
C PHE A 609 -40.41 -36.82 13.88
N GLU A 610 -40.49 -35.56 14.29
CA GLU A 610 -41.54 -35.08 15.20
C GLU A 610 -42.93 -35.20 14.58
N LEU A 611 -43.09 -34.84 13.29
CA LEU A 611 -44.33 -34.95 12.56
C LEU A 611 -44.79 -36.41 12.44
N LEU A 612 -43.88 -37.33 12.15
CA LEU A 612 -44.18 -38.77 12.08
C LEU A 612 -44.57 -39.34 13.44
N LYS A 613 -43.88 -38.95 14.52
CA LYS A 613 -44.27 -39.29 15.89
C LYS A 613 -45.70 -38.82 16.16
N LEU A 614 -46.02 -37.57 15.84
CA LEU A 614 -47.35 -37.00 16.03
C LEU A 614 -48.43 -37.76 15.24
N LEU A 615 -48.19 -38.07 13.96
CA LEU A 615 -49.11 -38.86 13.13
C LEU A 615 -49.33 -40.28 13.66
N SER A 616 -48.33 -40.86 14.33
CA SER A 616 -48.42 -42.20 14.90
C SER A 616 -49.37 -42.33 16.11
N ILE A 617 -49.84 -41.21 16.69
CA ILE A 617 -50.83 -41.19 17.78
C ILE A 617 -52.08 -41.99 17.43
N LYS A 618 -52.47 -42.03 16.15
CA LYS A 618 -53.63 -42.82 15.68
C LYS A 618 -53.57 -44.28 16.14
N TYR A 619 -52.37 -44.84 16.23
CA TYR A 619 -52.12 -46.23 16.57
C TYR A 619 -51.80 -46.44 18.06
N ASN A 620 -51.91 -45.40 18.89
CA ASN A 620 -51.67 -45.45 20.31
C ASN A 620 -52.95 -45.05 21.09
N ASP A 621 -53.65 -46.05 21.62
CA ASP A 621 -54.93 -45.86 22.34
C ASP A 621 -54.82 -44.89 23.52
N SER A 622 -53.66 -44.80 24.18
CA SER A 622 -53.44 -43.89 25.31
C SER A 622 -53.40 -42.41 24.93
N MET A 623 -53.11 -42.11 23.65
CA MET A 623 -52.91 -40.75 23.14
C MET A 623 -54.10 -40.25 22.30
N GLN A 624 -55.14 -41.06 22.09
CA GLN A 624 -56.31 -40.68 21.28
C GLN A 624 -57.10 -39.49 21.84
N LYS A 625 -56.94 -39.16 23.14
CA LYS A 625 -57.49 -37.95 23.78
C LYS A 625 -57.15 -36.66 23.01
N TYR A 626 -56.01 -36.62 22.32
CA TYR A 626 -55.53 -35.46 21.57
C TYR A 626 -56.09 -35.33 20.15
N VAL A 627 -56.80 -36.35 19.66
CA VAL A 627 -57.40 -36.37 18.31
C VAL A 627 -58.85 -35.82 18.35
N ASP A 628 -59.33 -35.33 19.50
CA ASP A 628 -60.66 -34.73 19.61
C ASP A 628 -60.73 -33.38 18.87
N LYS A 629 -61.81 -33.20 18.10
CA LYS A 629 -62.15 -31.96 17.39
C LYS A 629 -62.26 -30.75 18.33
N THR A 630 -62.64 -30.95 19.58
CA THR A 630 -62.70 -29.86 20.57
C THR A 630 -61.29 -29.39 20.94
N TYR A 631 -60.40 -30.32 21.28
CA TYR A 631 -58.99 -30.09 21.60
C TYR A 631 -58.26 -29.38 20.45
N ILE A 632 -58.37 -29.89 19.23
CA ILE A 632 -57.69 -29.33 18.04
C ILE A 632 -58.16 -27.89 17.73
N LYS A 633 -59.41 -27.55 18.05
CA LYS A 633 -59.97 -26.20 17.84
C LYS A 633 -59.58 -25.20 18.93
N THR A 634 -59.33 -25.67 20.15
CA THR A 634 -58.88 -24.82 21.25
C THR A 634 -57.49 -24.23 20.97
N GLY A 635 -56.65 -24.98 20.25
CA GLY A 635 -55.35 -24.50 19.78
C GLY A 635 -54.27 -24.43 20.85
N ASP A 636 -54.54 -24.91 22.08
CA ASP A 636 -53.54 -25.07 23.12
C ASP A 636 -52.94 -26.48 23.05
N PHE A 637 -51.70 -26.56 22.57
CA PHE A 637 -50.98 -27.82 22.36
C PHE A 637 -49.89 -28.07 23.40
N SER A 638 -49.89 -27.33 24.52
CA SER A 638 -48.85 -27.45 25.56
C SER A 638 -48.73 -28.86 26.12
N ASP A 639 -49.85 -29.56 26.29
CA ASP A 639 -49.89 -30.92 26.87
C ASP A 639 -49.23 -31.95 25.94
N ILE A 640 -49.58 -31.93 24.65
CA ILE A 640 -49.03 -32.85 23.65
C ILE A 640 -47.56 -32.57 23.35
N ILE A 641 -47.16 -31.30 23.33
CA ILE A 641 -45.77 -30.86 23.17
C ILE A 641 -44.89 -31.45 24.28
N ASN A 642 -45.33 -31.33 25.54
CA ASN A 642 -44.59 -31.85 26.69
C ASN A 642 -44.57 -33.38 26.73
N GLU A 643 -45.72 -34.03 26.48
CA GLU A 643 -45.84 -35.50 26.57
C GLU A 643 -45.04 -36.22 25.46
N MET A 644 -44.89 -35.60 24.29
CA MET A 644 -44.14 -36.17 23.15
C MET A 644 -42.75 -35.58 22.94
N SER A 645 -42.37 -34.58 23.74
CA SER A 645 -41.10 -33.84 23.61
C SER A 645 -40.91 -33.26 22.20
N LEU A 646 -41.92 -32.55 21.70
CA LEU A 646 -41.89 -31.88 20.40
C LEU A 646 -41.21 -30.51 20.56
N ASN A 647 -40.05 -30.31 19.94
CA ASN A 647 -39.25 -29.09 20.13
C ASN A 647 -39.19 -28.20 18.89
N GLN A 648 -39.52 -28.73 17.71
CA GLN A 648 -39.33 -28.04 16.43
C GLN A 648 -40.64 -27.72 15.69
N LEU A 649 -41.71 -28.51 15.91
CA LEU A 649 -43.00 -28.28 15.25
C LEU A 649 -43.68 -26.99 15.71
N GLU A 650 -44.14 -26.18 14.75
CA GLU A 650 -44.99 -25.03 15.05
C GLU A 650 -46.42 -25.46 15.41
N GLU A 651 -47.14 -24.66 16.21
CA GLU A 651 -48.53 -24.94 16.59
C GLU A 651 -49.45 -25.16 15.38
N SER A 652 -49.19 -24.46 14.27
CA SER A 652 -49.94 -24.60 13.01
C SER A 652 -49.75 -25.98 12.37
N GLU A 653 -48.54 -26.54 12.44
CA GLU A 653 -48.18 -27.85 11.90
C GLU A 653 -48.72 -28.97 12.79
N ILE A 654 -48.68 -28.77 14.11
CA ILE A 654 -49.31 -29.68 15.08
C ILE A 654 -50.81 -29.77 14.81
N GLN A 655 -51.46 -28.63 14.59
CA GLN A 655 -52.88 -28.57 14.28
C GLN A 655 -53.21 -29.29 12.96
N ASP A 656 -52.45 -29.06 11.88
CA ASP A 656 -52.64 -29.76 10.58
C ASP A 656 -52.47 -31.27 10.73
N ALA A 657 -51.43 -31.71 11.44
CA ALA A 657 -51.16 -33.13 11.66
C ALA A 657 -52.29 -33.83 12.44
N LEU A 658 -52.82 -33.20 13.49
CA LEU A 658 -53.95 -33.74 14.24
C LEU A 658 -55.23 -33.77 13.40
N TYR A 659 -55.48 -32.74 12.58
CA TYR A 659 -56.59 -32.76 11.63
C TYR A 659 -56.46 -33.86 10.58
N ARG A 660 -55.25 -34.17 10.11
CA ARG A 660 -55.01 -35.30 9.19
C ARG A 660 -55.42 -36.63 9.81
N ILE A 661 -55.14 -36.83 11.09
CA ILE A 661 -55.61 -38.03 11.81
C ILE A 661 -57.14 -38.03 11.90
N LEU A 662 -57.75 -36.92 12.33
CA LEU A 662 -59.20 -36.80 12.50
C LEU A 662 -59.97 -37.00 11.17
N LEU A 663 -59.41 -36.54 10.06
CA LEU A 663 -60.00 -36.66 8.71
C LEU A 663 -59.75 -38.02 8.04
N ASN A 664 -59.24 -39.02 8.79
CA ASN A 664 -58.91 -40.35 8.29
C ASN A 664 -57.96 -40.32 7.08
N ASN A 665 -56.95 -39.44 7.11
CA ASN A 665 -55.79 -39.55 6.22
C ASN A 665 -54.73 -40.47 6.82
N ILE A 666 -54.78 -40.72 8.13
CA ILE A 666 -54.07 -41.79 8.81
C ILE A 666 -55.11 -42.83 9.23
N VAL A 667 -55.02 -44.05 8.68
CA VAL A 667 -56.08 -45.08 8.71
C VAL A 667 -55.74 -46.20 9.66
#